data_AF-A0A8J9RBR3-F1
#
_entry.id   AF-A0A8J9RBR3-F1
#
_cell.length_a   1.000
_cell.length_b   1.000
_cell.length_c   1.000
_cell.angle_alpha   90.00
_cell.angle_beta   90.00
_cell.angle_gamma   90.00
#
_symmetry.space_group_name_H-M   'P 1'
#
loop_
_entity.id
_entity.type
_entity.pdbx_description
1 polymer ?
#
loop_
_entity_poly.entity_id
_entity_poly.type
_entity_poly.pdbx_seq_one_letter_code
_entity_poly.pdbx_strand_id
1 'polypeptide(L)'
;MPREEPCLESDGASCPGTDIAEVRTDDIEDDSWDVDSACSATSAKPADSPATKPAPKYVKGRLKAKLAFWQLFCKSAVVLSWISSGYEIPWALGVTPPPLSFPNAAGALQREAFVSAEIADLLARGSIMQTHLPPAVISPLNVVERRGKLRLILDLVYVNQFIDQTGLKFKYENIRSASLYFNPDDYMFSVDLEAAYHHVDMHESAWTYLGFRWQGKTYVFTVLPFGLSPACYVFSKLTHELVGRWRARGIRLIHYLDDFLFAVAKDADGGSSAFKLVQAQVLQDIRSAGFSVSVPKLQLDPEQALVFLGWLVDLAKNSLTASNDRVQEFLKTLQRLLSGSRKVHVCLLARITGQLQSMALALGPAARIYSRALYDLINSKPAHVWNWHVRIDGAAFAELQFWQKNFDRLHGAPLWFDSHVDTVLFTDAGAQGWGGFELQHTRGQQLAFPASFADFHAAGGSRVAQGYLTLEEQVESSTWRELIAIERTLLSLFSAVSGKIVRLITDSLAVCYIWLKGSKKKLIQDVVVRIFEFCHKRNIQLRIEWTPRENNMLADQLSKLHDADDWMLNKKYFRILDQLWGPHTFDRFASGTNNQCSKFCSRFWCPGSAGVDAFSYNWQGENNWVNAPFALLGRVMLHMRACKAVGTVIVPWWPKQQWWHLVRSADGSRWAAAVRDAREINVTRPRDLFLPGPGSANSVIVGAPNWAVYALRVDFSDM
;
A
#
# COMPACT_ATOMS: atom_id res chain seq x y z
N MET A 1 11.19 0.47 46.28
CA MET A 1 10.58 1.03 47.50
C MET A 1 9.14 1.40 47.18
N PRO A 2 8.14 0.68 47.71
CA PRO A 2 6.72 0.99 47.53
C PRO A 2 6.16 1.72 48.77
N ARG A 3 5.10 2.51 48.58
CA ARG A 3 4.15 3.01 49.61
C ARG A 3 2.77 2.92 48.95
N GLU A 4 1.98 1.90 49.23
CA GLU A 4 0.98 1.80 50.33
C GLU A 4 -0.12 2.88 50.27
N GLU A 5 -1.35 2.38 50.16
CA GLU A 5 -2.65 3.08 50.20
C GLU A 5 -2.94 3.72 51.58
N PRO A 6 -4.07 4.43 51.71
CA PRO A 6 -5.18 3.75 52.40
C PRO A 6 -6.59 4.02 51.83
N CYS A 7 -7.45 3.03 52.07
CA CYS A 7 -8.91 3.06 51.98
C CYS A 7 -9.54 4.05 52.98
N LEU A 8 -10.67 4.67 52.61
CA LEU A 8 -11.69 5.18 53.54
C LEU A 8 -13.11 4.95 52.98
N GLU A 9 -14.00 4.66 53.93
CA GLU A 9 -15.33 4.07 53.80
C GLU A 9 -16.45 5.03 53.33
N SER A 10 -17.60 4.39 53.12
CA SER A 10 -18.95 4.82 52.78
C SER A 10 -19.50 6.10 53.43
N ASP A 11 -20.33 6.81 52.66
CA ASP A 11 -21.62 7.33 53.15
C ASP A 11 -22.64 7.44 52.02
N GLY A 12 -23.87 6.96 52.30
CA GLY A 12 -24.97 6.91 51.37
C GLY A 12 -25.71 8.25 51.25
N ALA A 13 -26.26 8.51 50.06
CA ALA A 13 -27.37 9.45 49.90
C ALA A 13 -28.26 9.01 48.72
N SER A 14 -29.54 8.88 49.06
CA SER A 14 -30.72 8.54 48.29
C SER A 14 -30.87 9.19 46.90
N CYS A 15 -31.39 8.40 45.96
CA CYS A 15 -32.07 8.86 44.74
C CYS A 15 -33.40 9.57 45.07
N PRO A 16 -33.74 10.65 44.34
CA PRO A 16 -35.10 10.93 43.89
C PRO A 16 -35.19 10.58 42.39
N GLY A 17 -36.12 9.78 41.92
CA GLY A 17 -37.55 10.06 42.01
C GLY A 17 -37.96 10.79 40.72
N THR A 18 -38.54 10.03 39.80
CA THR A 18 -39.14 10.38 38.50
C THR A 18 -39.99 11.64 38.52
N ASP A 19 -39.85 12.49 37.49
CA ASP A 19 -40.95 13.30 36.97
C ASP A 19 -40.94 13.24 35.44
N ILE A 20 -41.91 12.49 34.92
CA ILE A 20 -42.26 12.38 33.51
C ILE A 20 -43.24 13.53 33.25
N ALA A 21 -42.79 14.57 32.56
CA ALA A 21 -43.68 15.59 32.03
C ALA A 21 -44.19 15.15 30.65
N GLU A 22 -45.47 14.79 30.60
CA GLU A 22 -46.25 14.62 29.37
C GLU A 22 -46.18 15.90 28.51
N VAL A 23 -45.60 15.79 27.32
CA VAL A 23 -45.71 16.82 26.29
C VAL A 23 -46.91 16.47 25.43
N ARG A 24 -47.95 17.30 25.52
CA ARG A 24 -49.15 17.28 24.69
C ARG A 24 -48.77 17.34 23.21
N THR A 25 -49.22 16.32 22.49
CA THR A 25 -49.35 16.29 21.02
C THR A 25 -50.58 17.09 20.64
N ASP A 26 -50.41 18.30 20.12
CA ASP A 26 -51.35 18.94 19.21
C ASP A 26 -50.55 20.00 18.42
N ASP A 27 -50.78 20.06 17.10
CA ASP A 27 -50.23 21.00 16.12
C ASP A 27 -48.88 20.66 15.44
N ILE A 28 -48.87 19.61 14.61
CA ILE A 28 -47.99 19.54 13.42
C ILE A 28 -48.80 18.96 12.25
N GLU A 29 -49.02 19.80 11.24
CA GLU A 29 -49.61 19.43 9.95
C GLU A 29 -48.80 18.32 9.27
N ASP A 30 -49.55 17.36 8.73
CA ASP A 30 -49.14 16.10 8.14
C ASP A 30 -48.41 16.32 6.79
N ASP A 31 -47.08 16.29 6.85
CA ASP A 31 -46.19 16.13 5.70
C ASP A 31 -45.32 14.88 5.98
N SER A 32 -46.02 13.78 6.22
CA SER A 32 -45.47 12.43 6.38
C SER A 32 -44.95 11.92 5.03
N TRP A 33 -43.76 11.34 5.06
CA TRP A 33 -43.32 10.49 3.95
C TRP A 33 -44.10 9.18 4.11
N ASP A 34 -44.96 8.82 3.15
CA ASP A 34 -45.57 7.49 3.08
C ASP A 34 -44.46 6.45 2.84
N VAL A 35 -43.89 5.93 3.94
CA VAL A 35 -42.81 4.92 3.93
C VAL A 35 -43.35 3.53 3.54
N ASP A 36 -44.67 3.33 3.57
CA ASP A 36 -45.30 2.03 3.30
C ASP A 36 -45.45 1.70 1.80
N SER A 37 -45.19 2.66 0.89
CA SER A 37 -45.27 2.42 -0.56
C SER A 37 -44.02 1.76 -1.17
N ALA A 38 -42.93 1.62 -0.40
CA ALA A 38 -41.66 1.05 -0.90
C ALA A 38 -41.56 -0.49 -0.78
N CYS A 39 -42.53 -1.16 -0.15
CA CYS A 39 -42.46 -2.60 0.13
C CYS A 39 -42.80 -3.53 -1.06
N SER A 40 -43.04 -3.02 -2.27
CA SER A 40 -43.38 -3.88 -3.42
C SER A 40 -42.78 -3.41 -4.74
N ALA A 41 -41.48 -3.63 -4.96
CA ALA A 41 -40.89 -3.54 -6.32
C ALA A 41 -39.58 -4.33 -6.48
N THR A 42 -39.60 -5.64 -6.26
CA THR A 42 -38.56 -6.57 -6.75
C THR A 42 -39.08 -7.34 -7.96
N SER A 43 -38.98 -6.76 -9.15
CA SER A 43 -38.75 -7.53 -10.38
C SER A 43 -38.18 -6.64 -11.49
N ALA A 44 -37.15 -7.14 -12.16
CA ALA A 44 -36.50 -6.47 -13.28
C ALA A 44 -37.49 -6.23 -14.44
N LYS A 45 -37.53 -4.99 -14.98
CA LYS A 45 -38.15 -4.71 -16.29
C LYS A 45 -37.41 -3.62 -17.09
N PRO A 46 -37.53 -3.66 -18.44
CA PRO A 46 -36.63 -3.02 -19.40
C PRO A 46 -37.00 -1.57 -19.72
N ALA A 47 -36.14 -0.92 -20.53
CA ALA A 47 -36.16 0.48 -20.91
C ALA A 47 -37.45 0.97 -21.62
N ASP A 48 -37.62 2.30 -21.56
CA ASP A 48 -38.58 3.19 -22.23
C ASP A 48 -39.91 3.51 -21.53
N SER A 49 -39.87 4.53 -20.65
CA SER A 49 -40.83 5.65 -20.55
C SER A 49 -40.18 6.80 -19.75
N PRO A 50 -40.35 8.09 -20.10
CA PRO A 50 -39.80 9.18 -19.32
C PRO A 50 -40.58 9.35 -18.02
N ALA A 51 -40.00 8.92 -16.90
CA ALA A 51 -40.53 9.20 -15.58
C ALA A 51 -40.64 10.73 -15.40
N THR A 52 -41.85 11.22 -15.15
CA THR A 52 -42.13 12.59 -14.76
C THR A 52 -41.31 12.93 -13.51
N LYS A 53 -40.37 13.87 -13.63
CA LYS A 53 -39.59 14.35 -12.48
C LYS A 53 -40.56 14.96 -11.45
N PRO A 54 -40.42 14.66 -10.14
CA PRO A 54 -41.18 15.35 -9.10
C PRO A 54 -40.91 16.86 -9.15
N ALA A 55 -41.89 17.67 -8.70
CA ALA A 55 -41.77 19.11 -8.69
C ALA A 55 -40.52 19.56 -7.91
N PRO A 56 -39.74 20.52 -8.44
CA PRO A 56 -38.50 20.97 -7.80
C PRO A 56 -38.77 21.64 -6.45
N LYS A 57 -38.12 21.18 -5.38
CA LYS A 57 -38.23 21.77 -4.04
C LYS A 57 -37.47 23.09 -3.97
N TYR A 58 -38.09 24.14 -3.45
CA TYR A 58 -37.43 25.43 -3.20
C TYR A 58 -36.32 25.27 -2.14
N VAL A 59 -35.08 25.65 -2.47
CA VAL A 59 -33.88 25.41 -1.62
C VAL A 59 -33.36 26.66 -0.89
N LYS A 60 -33.54 27.85 -1.46
CA LYS A 60 -33.06 29.10 -0.87
C LYS A 60 -33.73 29.35 0.49
N GLY A 61 -32.97 29.79 1.49
CA GLY A 61 -33.49 30.16 2.81
C GLY A 61 -33.87 28.99 3.73
N ARG A 62 -33.72 27.73 3.30
CA ARG A 62 -34.08 26.57 4.13
C ARG A 62 -33.25 26.47 5.41
N LEU A 63 -31.93 26.69 5.31
CA LEU A 63 -31.06 26.69 6.50
C LEU A 63 -31.41 27.85 7.43
N LYS A 64 -31.67 29.03 6.87
CA LYS A 64 -32.11 30.24 7.61
C LYS A 64 -33.41 30.00 8.37
N ALA A 65 -34.39 29.35 7.74
CA ALA A 65 -35.67 28.99 8.37
C ALA A 65 -35.49 28.04 9.57
N LYS A 66 -34.35 27.34 9.65
CA LYS A 66 -33.98 26.44 10.74
C LYS A 66 -32.87 26.97 11.64
N LEU A 67 -32.60 28.29 11.62
CA LEU A 67 -31.52 28.91 12.40
C LEU A 67 -31.59 28.56 13.90
N ALA A 68 -32.79 28.50 14.48
CA ALA A 68 -32.99 28.13 15.88
C ALA A 68 -32.40 26.75 16.21
N PHE A 69 -32.52 25.77 15.31
CA PHE A 69 -31.93 24.44 15.48
C PHE A 69 -30.40 24.51 15.47
N TRP A 70 -29.81 25.28 14.55
CA TRP A 70 -28.37 25.46 14.48
C TRP A 70 -27.80 26.12 15.75
N GLN A 71 -28.51 27.09 16.31
CA GLN A 71 -28.13 27.78 17.56
C GLN A 71 -28.07 26.86 18.78
N LEU A 72 -28.71 25.68 18.74
CA LEU A 72 -28.65 24.71 19.84
C LEU A 72 -27.26 24.09 20.05
N PHE A 73 -26.41 24.06 19.01
CA PHE A 73 -25.10 23.38 19.10
C PHE A 73 -23.96 24.09 18.38
N CYS A 74 -24.23 24.87 17.32
CA CYS A 74 -23.20 25.57 16.57
C CYS A 74 -22.69 26.79 17.37
N LYS A 75 -21.42 26.75 17.80
CA LYS A 75 -20.77 27.86 18.51
C LYS A 75 -20.05 28.83 17.57
N SER A 76 -19.91 28.48 16.30
CA SER A 76 -19.20 29.28 15.32
C SER A 76 -20.05 30.46 14.87
N ALA A 77 -19.73 31.67 15.34
CA ALA A 77 -20.39 32.91 14.93
C ALA A 77 -20.33 33.11 13.40
N VAL A 78 -19.25 32.66 12.77
CA VAL A 78 -19.06 32.71 11.31
C VAL A 78 -20.05 31.79 10.57
N VAL A 79 -20.25 30.55 11.04
CA VAL A 79 -21.22 29.64 10.40
C VAL A 79 -22.64 30.13 10.61
N LEU A 80 -22.96 30.62 11.82
CA LEU A 80 -24.28 31.18 12.11
C LEU A 80 -24.57 32.41 11.25
N SER A 81 -23.59 33.28 10.98
CA SER A 81 -23.79 34.44 10.11
C SER A 81 -24.05 34.03 8.65
N TRP A 82 -23.38 32.99 8.16
CA TRP A 82 -23.65 32.44 6.83
C TRP A 82 -25.08 31.89 6.72
N ILE A 83 -25.60 31.25 7.78
CA ILE A 83 -26.97 30.73 7.81
C ILE A 83 -28.00 31.87 7.93
N SER A 84 -27.73 32.90 8.74
CA SER A 84 -28.70 33.98 8.99
C SER A 84 -28.78 35.00 7.86
N SER A 85 -27.63 35.34 7.27
CA SER A 85 -27.46 36.48 6.37
C SER A 85 -26.93 36.09 5.00
N GLY A 86 -26.49 34.85 4.81
CA GLY A 86 -25.83 34.37 3.60
C GLY A 86 -24.31 34.53 3.65
N TYR A 87 -23.61 33.74 2.84
CA TYR A 87 -22.16 33.80 2.70
C TYR A 87 -21.73 35.06 1.95
N GLU A 88 -20.92 35.90 2.59
CA GLU A 88 -20.27 37.04 1.96
C GLU A 88 -18.90 36.64 1.39
N ILE A 89 -18.60 37.08 0.16
CA ILE A 89 -17.33 36.78 -0.50
C ILE A 89 -16.25 37.67 0.09
N PRO A 90 -15.18 37.11 0.69
CA PRO A 90 -14.06 37.90 1.15
C PRO A 90 -13.23 38.33 -0.06
N TRP A 91 -13.22 39.62 -0.37
CA TRP A 91 -12.46 40.18 -1.48
C TRP A 91 -11.01 40.46 -1.07
N ALA A 92 -10.06 40.05 -1.90
CA ALA A 92 -8.63 40.29 -1.70
C ALA A 92 -8.36 41.81 -1.66
N LEU A 93 -7.74 42.27 -0.57
CA LEU A 93 -7.48 43.69 -0.30
C LEU A 93 -8.76 44.57 -0.33
N GLY A 94 -9.94 43.98 -0.15
CA GLY A 94 -11.22 44.69 -0.25
C GLY A 94 -11.63 45.10 -1.67
N VAL A 95 -10.95 44.59 -2.71
CA VAL A 95 -11.16 44.98 -4.10
C VAL A 95 -12.14 44.02 -4.79
N THR A 96 -13.29 44.54 -5.23
CA THR A 96 -14.27 43.76 -5.98
C THR A 96 -13.86 43.59 -7.46
N PRO A 97 -14.32 42.52 -8.13
CA PRO A 97 -14.08 42.33 -9.56
C PRO A 97 -14.60 43.51 -10.40
N PRO A 98 -13.78 44.08 -11.29
CA PRO A 98 -14.24 45.06 -12.26
C PRO A 98 -15.38 44.50 -13.14
N PRO A 99 -16.32 45.35 -13.61
CA PRO A 99 -17.39 44.87 -14.46
C PRO A 99 -16.90 44.25 -15.76
N LEU A 100 -17.33 43.03 -16.09
CA LEU A 100 -16.89 42.31 -17.27
C LEU A 100 -17.93 41.28 -17.73
N SER A 101 -18.07 41.11 -19.06
CA SER A 101 -19.02 40.16 -19.65
C SER A 101 -18.32 39.22 -20.62
N PHE A 102 -18.51 37.92 -20.41
CA PHE A 102 -17.96 36.86 -21.26
C PHE A 102 -19.06 36.16 -22.09
N PRO A 103 -18.74 35.68 -23.30
CA PRO A 103 -19.66 34.88 -24.11
C PRO A 103 -19.70 33.42 -23.63
N ASN A 104 -20.88 32.77 -23.72
CA ASN A 104 -21.03 31.35 -23.38
C ASN A 104 -20.13 30.45 -24.24
N ALA A 105 -19.65 29.37 -23.65
CA ALA A 105 -18.80 28.40 -24.33
C ALA A 105 -19.60 27.56 -25.34
N ALA A 106 -18.90 27.06 -26.37
CA ALA A 106 -19.50 26.23 -27.42
C ALA A 106 -20.28 25.02 -26.87
N GLY A 107 -19.81 24.42 -25.77
CA GLY A 107 -20.49 23.27 -25.15
C GLY A 107 -21.90 23.59 -24.62
N ALA A 108 -22.14 24.81 -24.14
CA ALA A 108 -23.47 25.27 -23.76
C ALA A 108 -24.34 25.57 -24.99
N LEU A 109 -23.79 26.29 -25.97
CA LEU A 109 -24.49 26.66 -27.21
C LEU A 109 -24.90 25.43 -28.03
N GLN A 110 -24.11 24.36 -28.02
CA GLN A 110 -24.45 23.10 -28.70
C GLN A 110 -25.56 22.30 -27.99
N ARG A 111 -25.90 22.65 -26.75
CA ARG A 111 -26.82 21.88 -25.89
C ARG A 111 -27.93 22.77 -25.34
N GLU A 112 -28.49 23.63 -26.18
CA GLU A 112 -29.41 24.69 -25.75
C GLU A 112 -30.61 24.17 -24.95
N ALA A 113 -31.24 23.09 -25.42
CA ALA A 113 -32.41 22.51 -24.75
C ALA A 113 -32.10 22.06 -23.31
N PHE A 114 -30.93 21.47 -23.08
CA PHE A 114 -30.49 21.09 -21.74
C PHE A 114 -30.25 22.31 -20.86
N VAL A 115 -29.55 23.33 -21.37
CA VAL A 115 -29.25 24.55 -20.62
C VAL A 115 -30.54 25.27 -20.22
N SER A 116 -31.48 25.45 -21.15
CA SER A 116 -32.77 26.10 -20.86
C SER A 116 -33.58 25.32 -19.82
N ALA A 117 -33.59 23.98 -19.89
CA ALA A 117 -34.26 23.15 -18.90
C ALA A 117 -33.62 23.26 -17.51
N GLU A 118 -32.29 23.28 -17.43
CA GLU A 118 -31.56 23.43 -16.17
C GLU A 118 -31.76 24.82 -15.54
N ILE A 119 -31.80 25.88 -16.36
CA ILE A 119 -32.10 27.24 -15.88
C ILE A 119 -33.53 27.31 -15.33
N ALA A 120 -34.50 26.68 -16.00
CA ALA A 120 -35.87 26.61 -15.49
C ALA A 120 -35.95 25.88 -14.13
N ASP A 121 -35.21 24.78 -13.97
CA ASP A 121 -35.11 24.05 -12.71
C ASP A 121 -34.44 24.89 -11.61
N LEU A 122 -33.33 25.58 -11.92
CA LEU A 122 -32.65 26.48 -10.97
C LEU A 122 -33.54 27.65 -10.53
N LEU A 123 -34.34 28.22 -11.44
CA LEU A 123 -35.32 29.26 -11.11
C LEU A 123 -36.41 28.72 -10.18
N ALA A 124 -36.97 27.55 -10.50
CA ALA A 124 -38.02 26.93 -9.70
C ALA A 124 -37.53 26.58 -8.27
N ARG A 125 -36.25 26.23 -8.12
CA ARG A 125 -35.62 26.00 -6.81
C ARG A 125 -35.24 27.29 -6.07
N GLY A 126 -35.33 28.45 -6.71
CA GLY A 126 -34.87 29.73 -6.17
C GLY A 126 -33.36 29.88 -6.07
N SER A 127 -32.58 28.99 -6.70
CA SER A 127 -31.10 29.03 -6.70
C SER A 127 -30.54 30.17 -7.54
N ILE A 128 -31.33 30.61 -8.53
CA ILE A 128 -31.02 31.78 -9.35
C ILE A 128 -32.23 32.71 -9.41
N MET A 129 -31.97 33.97 -9.75
CA MET A 129 -32.99 34.99 -9.95
C MET A 129 -32.75 35.70 -11.29
N GLN A 130 -33.81 35.98 -12.03
CA GLN A 130 -33.72 36.86 -13.20
C GLN A 130 -33.60 38.31 -12.72
N THR A 131 -32.64 39.05 -13.26
CA THR A 131 -32.42 40.47 -12.92
C THR A 131 -32.54 41.35 -14.16
N HIS A 132 -33.10 42.55 -13.97
CA HIS A 132 -33.11 43.62 -14.96
C HIS A 132 -31.91 44.57 -14.79
N LEU A 133 -31.33 44.61 -13.59
CA LEU A 133 -30.11 45.36 -13.32
C LEU A 133 -28.90 44.58 -13.85
N PRO A 134 -28.00 45.23 -14.61
CA PRO A 134 -26.82 44.56 -15.14
C PRO A 134 -25.89 44.16 -13.98
N PRO A 135 -25.59 42.86 -13.81
CA PRO A 135 -24.60 42.41 -12.84
C PRO A 135 -23.23 42.95 -13.23
N ALA A 136 -22.36 43.17 -12.24
CA ALA A 136 -20.98 43.54 -12.48
C ALA A 136 -20.28 42.51 -13.37
N VAL A 137 -20.45 41.23 -13.09
CA VAL A 137 -19.81 40.15 -13.86
C VAL A 137 -20.85 39.25 -14.52
N ILE A 138 -20.66 38.98 -15.81
CA ILE A 138 -21.40 37.96 -16.57
C ILE A 138 -20.41 36.84 -16.93
N SER A 139 -20.46 35.77 -16.15
CA SER A 139 -19.68 34.57 -16.35
C SER A 139 -20.28 33.68 -17.45
N PRO A 140 -19.43 32.98 -18.23
CA PRO A 140 -19.91 32.16 -19.31
C PRO A 140 -20.42 30.81 -18.79
N LEU A 141 -21.46 30.30 -19.43
CA LEU A 141 -21.95 28.94 -19.23
C LEU A 141 -21.20 27.95 -20.11
N ASN A 142 -21.01 26.74 -19.58
CA ASN A 142 -20.52 25.59 -20.34
C ASN A 142 -21.30 24.32 -19.95
N VAL A 143 -21.28 23.30 -20.80
CA VAL A 143 -21.87 22.00 -20.49
C VAL A 143 -20.87 20.90 -20.76
N VAL A 144 -20.65 20.06 -19.75
CA VAL A 144 -19.81 18.86 -19.88
C VAL A 144 -20.66 17.60 -19.68
N GLU A 145 -20.24 16.51 -20.31
CA GLU A 145 -20.88 15.21 -20.13
C GLU A 145 -19.96 14.29 -19.35
N ARG A 146 -20.49 13.66 -18.30
CA ARG A 146 -19.75 12.70 -17.48
C ARG A 146 -20.61 11.49 -17.21
N ARG A 147 -20.18 10.31 -17.68
CA ARG A 147 -20.89 9.03 -17.54
C ARG A 147 -22.36 9.12 -18.01
N GLY A 148 -22.58 9.75 -19.18
CA GLY A 148 -23.91 9.93 -19.76
C GLY A 148 -24.77 11.01 -19.08
N LYS A 149 -24.27 11.72 -18.06
CA LYS A 149 -24.97 12.84 -17.41
C LYS A 149 -24.37 14.17 -17.84
N LEU A 150 -25.20 15.06 -18.36
CA LEU A 150 -24.84 16.44 -18.65
C LEU A 150 -24.78 17.26 -17.34
N ARG A 151 -23.84 18.19 -17.25
CA ARG A 151 -23.69 19.11 -16.11
C ARG A 151 -23.49 20.53 -16.63
N LEU A 152 -24.33 21.45 -16.17
CA LEU A 152 -24.16 22.88 -16.39
C LEU A 152 -23.02 23.40 -15.51
N ILE A 153 -22.16 24.23 -16.09
CA ILE A 153 -21.02 24.86 -15.42
C ILE A 153 -21.17 26.37 -15.57
N LEU A 154 -21.09 27.08 -14.44
CA LEU A 154 -20.82 28.51 -14.39
C LEU A 154 -19.32 28.71 -14.26
N ASP A 155 -18.68 29.32 -15.26
CA ASP A 155 -17.23 29.56 -15.20
C ASP A 155 -16.91 30.81 -14.37
N LEU A 156 -16.45 30.57 -13.15
CA LEU A 156 -16.10 31.60 -12.18
C LEU A 156 -14.58 31.86 -12.11
N VAL A 157 -13.79 31.42 -13.11
CA VAL A 157 -12.33 31.61 -13.10
C VAL A 157 -11.94 33.08 -12.95
N TYR A 158 -12.66 34.01 -13.58
CA TYR A 158 -12.41 35.44 -13.43
C TYR A 158 -12.70 35.93 -12.01
N VAL A 159 -13.89 35.64 -11.47
CA VAL A 159 -14.30 36.06 -10.13
C VAL A 159 -13.35 35.51 -9.06
N ASN A 160 -12.93 34.25 -9.20
CA ASN A 160 -12.05 33.57 -8.26
C ASN A 160 -10.66 34.23 -8.10
N GLN A 161 -10.22 35.05 -9.04
CA GLN A 161 -8.93 35.78 -8.96
C GLN A 161 -8.95 36.90 -7.92
N PHE A 162 -10.14 37.39 -7.55
CA PHE A 162 -10.32 38.52 -6.62
C PHE A 162 -10.70 38.06 -5.21
N ILE A 163 -10.86 36.76 -4.97
CA ILE A 163 -11.29 36.24 -3.68
C ILE A 163 -10.07 36.04 -2.78
N ASP A 164 -10.12 36.56 -1.56
CA ASP A 164 -9.13 36.27 -0.54
C ASP A 164 -9.28 34.82 -0.07
N GLN A 165 -8.28 34.02 -0.40
CA GLN A 165 -8.19 32.61 0.03
C GLN A 165 -7.24 32.45 1.21
N THR A 166 -6.69 33.54 1.73
CA THR A 166 -5.80 33.55 2.89
C THR A 166 -6.56 33.04 4.11
N GLY A 167 -6.13 31.91 4.66
CA GLY A 167 -6.76 31.28 5.82
C GLY A 167 -7.86 30.26 5.51
N LEU A 168 -8.25 30.06 4.24
CA LEU A 168 -9.20 29.02 3.83
C LEU A 168 -8.52 27.64 3.74
N LYS A 169 -8.02 27.14 4.88
CA LYS A 169 -7.37 25.83 4.97
C LYS A 169 -8.28 24.81 5.66
N PHE A 170 -8.44 23.65 5.03
CA PHE A 170 -9.17 22.52 5.58
C PHE A 170 -8.64 21.22 4.97
N LYS A 171 -8.93 20.09 5.64
CA LYS A 171 -8.49 18.76 5.21
C LYS A 171 -9.69 17.84 5.16
N TYR A 172 -9.86 17.16 4.04
CA TYR A 172 -10.87 16.12 3.90
C TYR A 172 -10.47 14.88 4.69
N GLU A 173 -11.48 14.21 5.25
CA GLU A 173 -11.35 12.80 5.59
C GLU A 173 -11.27 12.00 4.30
N ASN A 174 -10.85 10.75 4.38
CA ASN A 174 -10.77 9.90 3.20
C ASN A 174 -11.12 8.47 3.59
N ILE A 175 -11.27 7.60 2.59
CA ILE A 175 -11.67 6.22 2.82
C ILE A 175 -10.75 5.45 3.77
N ARG A 176 -9.46 5.84 3.89
CA ARG A 176 -8.52 5.19 4.83
C ARG A 176 -8.89 5.48 6.29
N SER A 177 -9.66 6.53 6.56
CA SER A 177 -10.17 6.80 7.90
C SER A 177 -11.15 5.72 8.38
N ALA A 178 -11.75 4.93 7.48
CA ALA A 178 -12.63 3.82 7.86
C ALA A 178 -11.94 2.84 8.79
N SER A 179 -10.67 2.51 8.54
CA SER A 179 -9.92 1.58 9.38
C SER A 179 -9.61 2.13 10.79
N LEU A 180 -9.79 3.43 11.01
CA LEU A 180 -9.55 4.07 12.31
C LEU A 180 -10.84 4.25 13.11
N TYR A 181 -11.97 4.43 12.43
CA TYR A 181 -13.23 4.82 13.08
C TYR A 181 -14.25 3.70 13.12
N PHE A 182 -14.19 2.73 12.21
CA PHE A 182 -15.17 1.65 12.14
C PHE A 182 -14.61 0.39 12.79
N ASN A 183 -15.51 -0.50 13.17
CA ASN A 183 -15.19 -1.81 13.73
C ASN A 183 -15.57 -2.93 12.75
N PRO A 184 -14.95 -4.11 12.91
CA PRO A 184 -15.43 -5.32 12.25
C PRO A 184 -16.92 -5.53 12.52
N ASP A 185 -17.61 -6.02 11.51
CA ASP A 185 -19.03 -6.36 11.54
C ASP A 185 -20.05 -5.23 11.73
N ASP A 186 -19.66 -3.96 11.82
CA ASP A 186 -20.64 -2.86 11.86
C ASP A 186 -21.57 -2.87 10.64
N TYR A 187 -22.81 -2.43 10.85
CA TYR A 187 -23.71 -2.04 9.78
C TYR A 187 -23.39 -0.60 9.32
N MET A 188 -23.51 -0.35 8.03
CA MET A 188 -23.23 0.94 7.41
C MET A 188 -24.44 1.47 6.67
N PHE A 189 -24.55 2.79 6.62
CA PHE A 189 -25.43 3.49 5.69
C PHE A 189 -24.74 4.76 5.20
N SER A 190 -25.05 5.18 3.98
CA SER A 190 -24.56 6.44 3.42
C SER A 190 -25.68 7.45 3.25
N VAL A 191 -25.33 8.73 3.39
CA VAL A 191 -26.25 9.84 3.17
C VAL A 191 -25.63 10.78 2.15
N ASP A 192 -26.35 11.04 1.08
CA ASP A 192 -26.02 11.97 -0.01
C ASP A 192 -27.00 13.14 0.06
N LEU A 193 -26.47 14.36 0.18
CA LEU A 193 -27.29 15.58 0.24
C LEU A 193 -27.68 16.04 -1.16
N GLU A 194 -28.97 16.28 -1.37
CA GLU A 194 -29.47 16.78 -2.65
C GLU A 194 -29.07 18.24 -2.85
N ALA A 195 -28.45 18.58 -4.00
CA ALA A 195 -28.05 19.95 -4.33
C ALA A 195 -27.38 20.69 -3.17
N ALA A 196 -26.43 20.02 -2.49
CA ALA A 196 -25.98 20.39 -1.16
C ALA A 196 -25.51 21.85 -1.02
N TYR A 197 -24.68 22.33 -1.96
CA TYR A 197 -24.19 23.71 -1.98
C TYR A 197 -25.31 24.74 -2.13
N HIS A 198 -26.37 24.43 -2.88
CA HIS A 198 -27.46 25.36 -3.15
C HIS A 198 -28.36 25.62 -1.92
N HIS A 199 -28.16 24.89 -0.82
CA HIS A 199 -28.81 25.19 0.45
C HIS A 199 -28.13 26.35 1.20
N VAL A 200 -26.90 26.71 0.84
CA VAL A 200 -26.17 27.84 1.44
C VAL A 200 -26.48 29.10 0.66
N ASP A 201 -27.20 30.04 1.29
CA ASP A 201 -27.52 31.32 0.66
C ASP A 201 -26.24 32.16 0.47
N MET A 202 -26.17 32.91 -0.64
CA MET A 202 -25.15 33.96 -0.82
C MET A 202 -25.70 35.27 -0.27
N HIS A 203 -24.83 36.04 0.40
CA HIS A 203 -25.18 37.40 0.80
C HIS A 203 -25.49 38.26 -0.43
N GLU A 204 -26.44 39.18 -0.32
CA GLU A 204 -26.95 39.97 -1.46
C GLU A 204 -25.84 40.78 -2.16
N SER A 205 -24.83 41.23 -1.38
CA SER A 205 -23.65 41.94 -1.92
C SER A 205 -22.85 41.11 -2.94
N ALA A 206 -22.97 39.78 -2.91
CA ALA A 206 -22.24 38.88 -3.81
C ALA A 206 -22.96 38.63 -5.13
N TRP A 207 -24.30 38.78 -5.20
CA TRP A 207 -25.10 38.32 -6.34
C TRP A 207 -24.68 38.96 -7.68
N THR A 208 -24.30 40.25 -7.64
CA THR A 208 -23.86 41.00 -8.83
C THR A 208 -22.59 40.45 -9.47
N TYR A 209 -21.82 39.62 -8.76
CA TYR A 209 -20.59 38.99 -9.27
C TYR A 209 -20.82 37.54 -9.74
N LEU A 210 -22.01 36.99 -9.53
CA LEU A 210 -22.38 35.62 -9.87
C LEU A 210 -23.40 35.57 -11.02
N GLY A 211 -23.30 36.54 -11.93
CA GLY A 211 -24.21 36.71 -13.06
C GLY A 211 -23.86 35.82 -14.25
N PHE A 212 -24.88 35.46 -15.04
CA PHE A 212 -24.72 34.85 -16.36
C PHE A 212 -25.87 35.27 -17.29
N ARG A 213 -25.70 35.04 -18.60
CA ARG A 213 -26.70 35.40 -19.61
C ARG A 213 -27.08 34.20 -20.46
N TRP A 214 -28.37 34.01 -20.68
CA TRP A 214 -28.90 32.97 -21.55
C TRP A 214 -30.10 33.50 -22.34
N GLN A 215 -30.09 33.31 -23.67
CA GLN A 215 -31.17 33.71 -24.58
C GLN A 215 -31.70 35.15 -24.33
N GLY A 216 -30.76 36.11 -24.20
CA GLY A 216 -31.09 37.53 -23.99
C GLY A 216 -31.55 37.89 -22.57
N LYS A 217 -31.72 36.93 -21.66
CA LYS A 217 -32.08 37.16 -20.26
C LYS A 217 -30.85 37.04 -19.35
N THR A 218 -30.81 37.87 -18.32
CA THR A 218 -29.71 37.90 -17.35
C THR A 218 -30.17 37.35 -16.01
N TYR A 219 -29.33 36.49 -15.44
CA TYR A 219 -29.59 35.78 -14.19
C TYR A 219 -28.43 35.96 -13.24
N VAL A 220 -28.69 35.86 -11.94
CA VAL A 220 -27.67 35.83 -10.88
C VAL A 220 -27.93 34.65 -9.96
N PHE A 221 -26.87 33.99 -9.48
CA PHE A 221 -26.99 33.02 -8.41
C PHE A 221 -27.22 33.71 -7.06
N THR A 222 -28.21 33.20 -6.32
CA THR A 222 -28.60 33.69 -4.99
C THR A 222 -28.16 32.75 -3.87
N VAL A 223 -27.69 31.56 -4.24
CA VAL A 223 -27.14 30.51 -3.39
C VAL A 223 -25.74 30.15 -3.86
N LEU A 224 -24.97 29.47 -3.03
CA LEU A 224 -23.56 29.16 -3.26
C LEU A 224 -23.40 28.30 -4.53
N PRO A 225 -22.85 28.85 -5.63
CA PRO A 225 -22.75 28.13 -6.88
C PRO A 225 -21.53 27.20 -6.90
N PHE A 226 -21.66 26.10 -7.64
CA PHE A 226 -20.48 25.33 -8.03
C PHE A 226 -19.51 26.19 -8.87
N GLY A 227 -18.22 26.04 -8.62
CA GLY A 227 -17.16 26.77 -9.33
C GLY A 227 -16.57 27.95 -8.55
N LEU A 228 -17.23 28.41 -7.48
CA LEU A 228 -16.70 29.46 -6.61
C LEU A 228 -15.59 28.89 -5.70
N SER A 229 -14.43 29.53 -5.63
CA SER A 229 -13.26 28.91 -4.99
C SER A 229 -13.42 28.61 -3.48
N PRO A 230 -14.10 29.41 -2.65
CA PRO A 230 -14.37 29.05 -1.25
C PRO A 230 -15.48 28.01 -1.05
N ALA A 231 -16.25 27.63 -2.08
CA ALA A 231 -17.49 26.89 -1.90
C ALA A 231 -17.30 25.61 -1.07
N CYS A 232 -16.26 24.82 -1.39
CA CYS A 232 -15.96 23.60 -0.64
C CYS A 232 -15.57 23.87 0.82
N TYR A 233 -14.83 24.94 1.10
CA TYR A 233 -14.46 25.32 2.46
C TYR A 233 -15.70 25.71 3.27
N VAL A 234 -16.53 26.60 2.72
CA VAL A 234 -17.75 27.10 3.36
C VAL A 234 -18.68 25.94 3.68
N PHE A 235 -18.94 25.10 2.67
CA PHE A 235 -19.82 23.95 2.83
C PHE A 235 -19.28 22.93 3.83
N SER A 236 -17.98 22.59 3.77
CA SER A 236 -17.37 21.64 4.71
C SER A 236 -17.37 22.17 6.15
N LYS A 237 -17.10 23.47 6.35
CA LYS A 237 -17.10 24.07 7.68
C LYS A 237 -18.50 24.10 8.29
N LEU A 238 -19.53 24.37 7.49
CA LEU A 238 -20.92 24.35 7.93
C LEU A 238 -21.38 22.94 8.29
N THR A 239 -21.13 21.95 7.41
CA THR A 239 -21.50 20.54 7.66
C THR A 239 -20.68 19.93 8.80
N HIS A 240 -19.47 20.41 9.06
CA HIS A 240 -18.68 19.99 10.23
C HIS A 240 -19.34 20.28 11.58
N GLU A 241 -20.22 21.27 11.68
CA GLU A 241 -20.97 21.50 12.93
C GLU A 241 -21.93 20.32 13.19
N LEU A 242 -22.57 19.76 12.16
CA LEU A 242 -23.39 18.54 12.27
C LEU A 242 -22.52 17.31 12.59
N VAL A 243 -21.37 17.18 11.91
CA VAL A 243 -20.40 16.10 12.21
C VAL A 243 -19.95 16.16 13.66
N GLY A 244 -19.66 17.34 14.19
CA GLY A 244 -19.29 17.55 15.60
C GLY A 244 -20.39 17.11 16.55
N ARG A 245 -21.65 17.44 16.25
CA ARG A 245 -22.83 17.00 17.01
C ARG A 245 -22.97 15.47 17.02
N TRP A 246 -22.83 14.80 15.89
CA TRP A 246 -22.92 13.34 15.80
C TRP A 246 -21.78 12.65 16.54
N ARG A 247 -20.54 13.15 16.38
CA ARG A 247 -19.37 12.63 17.10
C ARG A 247 -19.47 12.81 18.62
N ALA A 248 -20.04 13.93 19.09
CA ALA A 248 -20.30 14.14 20.52
C ALA A 248 -21.28 13.11 21.11
N ARG A 249 -22.09 12.45 20.29
CA ARG A 249 -22.99 11.35 20.68
C ARG A 249 -22.37 9.96 20.48
N GLY A 250 -21.09 9.88 20.10
CA GLY A 250 -20.42 8.60 19.81
C GLY A 250 -20.76 7.98 18.45
N ILE A 251 -21.47 8.70 17.57
CA ILE A 251 -21.78 8.20 16.23
C ILE A 251 -20.50 8.22 15.37
N ARG A 252 -20.14 7.07 14.82
CA ARG A 252 -18.95 6.89 13.98
C ARG A 252 -19.28 7.20 12.54
N LEU A 253 -18.52 8.10 11.93
CA LEU A 253 -18.75 8.51 10.55
C LEU A 253 -17.47 8.99 9.84
N ILE A 254 -17.51 8.92 8.52
CA ILE A 254 -16.57 9.57 7.61
C ILE A 254 -17.32 10.63 6.82
N HIS A 255 -16.76 11.83 6.78
CA HIS A 255 -17.33 12.97 6.07
C HIS A 255 -16.45 13.40 4.89
N TYR A 256 -17.02 13.39 3.68
CA TYR A 256 -16.36 13.88 2.48
C TYR A 256 -17.31 14.77 1.68
N LEU A 257 -17.19 16.09 1.82
CA LEU A 257 -18.07 17.06 1.15
C LEU A 257 -19.55 16.78 1.45
N ASP A 258 -20.34 16.42 0.44
CA ASP A 258 -21.77 16.11 0.53
C ASP A 258 -22.05 14.63 0.84
N ASP A 259 -21.02 13.78 0.81
CA ASP A 259 -21.09 12.35 1.07
C ASP A 259 -20.76 12.03 2.54
N PHE A 260 -21.70 11.40 3.24
CA PHE A 260 -21.51 10.89 4.61
C PHE A 260 -21.59 9.36 4.63
N LEU A 261 -20.67 8.72 5.34
CA LEU A 261 -20.72 7.29 5.63
C LEU A 261 -20.76 7.06 7.13
N PHE A 262 -21.76 6.35 7.61
CA PHE A 262 -21.94 6.05 9.02
C PHE A 262 -21.70 4.56 9.28
N ALA A 263 -21.23 4.23 10.49
CA ALA A 263 -21.08 2.86 10.96
C ALA A 263 -21.70 2.69 12.35
N VAL A 264 -22.54 1.67 12.49
CA VAL A 264 -23.29 1.36 13.72
C VAL A 264 -23.03 -0.08 14.10
N ALA A 265 -22.71 -0.30 15.37
CA ALA A 265 -22.48 -1.64 15.88
C ALA A 265 -23.76 -2.48 15.79
N LYS A 266 -23.59 -3.79 15.64
CA LYS A 266 -24.70 -4.74 15.81
C LYS A 266 -25.22 -4.68 17.24
N ASP A 267 -26.52 -4.91 17.40
CA ASP A 267 -27.10 -5.11 18.72
C ASP A 267 -26.51 -6.39 19.36
N ALA A 268 -26.58 -6.50 20.69
CA ALA A 268 -26.01 -7.64 21.43
C ALA A 268 -26.65 -8.99 21.04
N ASP A 269 -27.89 -8.98 20.55
CA ASP A 269 -28.63 -10.13 20.03
C ASP A 269 -28.39 -10.36 18.51
N GLY A 270 -27.53 -9.55 17.88
CA GLY A 270 -27.28 -9.57 16.44
C GLY A 270 -28.29 -8.77 15.61
N GLY A 271 -29.26 -8.10 16.24
CA GLY A 271 -30.27 -7.26 15.61
C GLY A 271 -29.74 -5.94 15.02
N SER A 272 -30.66 -5.13 14.49
CA SER A 272 -30.39 -3.86 13.79
C SER A 272 -31.19 -2.67 14.34
N SER A 273 -31.65 -2.74 15.58
CA SER A 273 -32.43 -1.71 16.26
C SER A 273 -31.60 -0.46 16.49
N ALA A 274 -30.35 -0.60 16.97
CA ALA A 274 -29.44 0.55 17.10
C ALA A 274 -29.15 1.21 15.75
N PHE A 275 -29.00 0.42 14.68
CA PHE A 275 -28.84 0.93 13.32
C PHE A 275 -30.01 1.81 12.90
N LYS A 276 -31.25 1.30 13.04
CA LYS A 276 -32.47 2.06 12.68
C LYS A 276 -32.61 3.33 13.51
N LEU A 277 -32.31 3.27 14.81
CA LEU A 277 -32.35 4.42 15.71
C LEU A 277 -31.35 5.50 15.29
N VAL A 278 -30.09 5.14 15.08
CA VAL A 278 -29.04 6.09 14.67
C VAL A 278 -29.35 6.67 13.30
N GLN A 279 -29.79 5.85 12.34
CA GLN A 279 -30.18 6.32 11.02
C GLN A 279 -31.33 7.32 11.10
N ALA A 280 -32.40 7.00 11.82
CA ALA A 280 -33.53 7.90 12.02
C ALA A 280 -33.11 9.22 12.67
N GLN A 281 -32.23 9.17 13.68
CA GLN A 281 -31.70 10.36 14.33
C GLN A 281 -30.87 11.25 13.39
N VAL A 282 -29.99 10.64 12.58
CA VAL A 282 -29.18 11.37 11.60
C VAL A 282 -30.06 12.03 10.55
N LEU A 283 -31.02 11.30 9.97
CA LEU A 283 -31.95 11.84 8.97
C LEU A 283 -32.82 12.96 9.55
N GLN A 284 -33.25 12.82 10.80
CA GLN A 284 -33.98 13.85 11.51
C GLN A 284 -33.13 15.10 11.75
N ASP A 285 -31.89 14.96 12.22
CA ASP A 285 -30.98 16.11 12.39
C ASP A 285 -30.74 16.83 11.05
N ILE A 286 -30.58 16.11 9.94
CA ILE A 286 -30.41 16.70 8.61
C ILE A 286 -31.68 17.47 8.18
N ARG A 287 -32.87 16.90 8.39
CA ARG A 287 -34.15 17.58 8.12
C ARG A 287 -34.32 18.81 9.00
N SER A 288 -34.02 18.70 10.29
CA SER A 288 -34.08 19.79 11.26
C SER A 288 -33.06 20.89 10.96
N ALA A 289 -31.93 20.57 10.34
CA ALA A 289 -30.95 21.54 9.85
C ALA A 289 -31.42 22.30 8.60
N GLY A 290 -32.44 21.81 7.89
CA GLY A 290 -32.97 22.40 6.66
C GLY A 290 -32.42 21.79 5.37
N PHE A 291 -31.59 20.76 5.47
CA PHE A 291 -31.06 20.02 4.31
C PHE A 291 -32.09 19.03 3.74
N SER A 292 -31.82 18.59 2.51
CA SER A 292 -32.58 17.56 1.81
C SER A 292 -31.67 16.38 1.46
N VAL A 293 -32.19 15.16 1.59
CA VAL A 293 -31.45 13.91 1.30
C VAL A 293 -31.92 13.34 -0.03
N SER A 294 -31.00 12.77 -0.80
CA SER A 294 -31.34 11.99 -1.99
C SER A 294 -31.93 10.63 -1.59
N VAL A 295 -33.25 10.57 -1.36
CA VAL A 295 -33.97 9.36 -0.94
C VAL A 295 -33.69 8.14 -1.84
N PRO A 296 -33.61 8.25 -3.19
CA PRO A 296 -33.33 7.09 -4.03
C PRO A 296 -31.93 6.47 -3.83
N LYS A 297 -31.00 7.19 -3.17
CA LYS A 297 -29.66 6.71 -2.87
C LYS A 297 -29.48 6.24 -1.42
N LEU A 298 -30.49 6.46 -0.58
CA LEU A 298 -30.42 6.16 0.84
C LEU A 298 -30.57 4.64 1.05
N GLN A 299 -29.58 4.02 1.69
CA GLN A 299 -29.67 2.64 2.11
C GLN A 299 -30.46 2.56 3.42
N LEU A 300 -31.68 2.00 3.37
CA LEU A 300 -32.56 1.86 4.55
C LEU A 300 -32.27 0.58 5.35
N ASP A 301 -31.73 -0.44 4.68
CA ASP A 301 -31.44 -1.71 5.31
C ASP A 301 -30.00 -1.77 5.85
N PRO A 302 -29.78 -2.50 6.95
CA PRO A 302 -28.46 -2.67 7.54
C PRO A 302 -27.56 -3.53 6.62
N GLU A 303 -26.51 -2.94 6.07
CA GLU A 303 -25.53 -3.64 5.23
C GLU A 303 -24.12 -3.53 5.80
N GLN A 304 -23.32 -4.58 5.68
CA GLN A 304 -21.90 -4.58 6.10
C GLN A 304 -20.94 -4.29 4.93
N ALA A 305 -21.47 -4.20 3.70
CA ALA A 305 -20.71 -3.97 2.49
C ALA A 305 -21.34 -2.82 1.69
N LEU A 306 -20.66 -1.67 1.60
CA LEU A 306 -21.23 -0.46 0.98
C LEU A 306 -20.22 0.25 0.09
N VAL A 307 -20.71 0.84 -1.02
CA VAL A 307 -19.88 1.63 -1.94
C VAL A 307 -19.82 3.09 -1.50
N PHE A 308 -18.63 3.57 -1.11
CA PHE A 308 -18.40 4.96 -0.71
C PHE A 308 -17.16 5.53 -1.41
N LEU A 309 -17.25 6.73 -1.99
CA LEU A 309 -16.17 7.39 -2.74
C LEU A 309 -15.51 6.51 -3.82
N GLY A 310 -16.29 5.62 -4.44
CA GLY A 310 -15.83 4.67 -5.46
C GLY A 310 -15.05 3.47 -4.93
N TRP A 311 -15.13 3.18 -3.63
CA TRP A 311 -14.59 2.00 -2.98
C TRP A 311 -15.75 1.16 -2.43
N LEU A 312 -15.69 -0.15 -2.60
CA LEU A 312 -16.52 -1.08 -1.87
C LEU A 312 -15.80 -1.40 -0.55
N VAL A 313 -16.41 -0.99 0.55
CA VAL A 313 -15.97 -1.25 1.92
C VAL A 313 -16.78 -2.44 2.43
N ASP A 314 -16.13 -3.54 2.78
CA ASP A 314 -16.76 -4.72 3.37
C ASP A 314 -16.17 -4.94 4.79
N LEU A 315 -16.94 -4.54 5.81
CA LEU A 315 -16.52 -4.59 7.22
C LEU A 315 -16.56 -6.01 7.80
N ALA A 316 -17.38 -6.90 7.22
CA ALA A 316 -17.46 -8.29 7.65
C ALA A 316 -16.25 -9.09 7.14
N LYS A 317 -15.85 -8.86 5.89
CA LYS A 317 -14.69 -9.54 5.26
C LYS A 317 -13.36 -8.84 5.49
N ASN A 318 -13.34 -7.71 6.20
CA ASN A 318 -12.16 -6.84 6.34
C ASN A 318 -11.54 -6.54 4.96
N SER A 319 -12.32 -6.01 4.02
CA SER A 319 -11.88 -5.85 2.63
C SER A 319 -12.25 -4.49 2.03
N LEU A 320 -11.26 -3.86 1.41
CA LEU A 320 -11.40 -2.63 0.64
C LEU A 320 -11.05 -2.93 -0.82
N THR A 321 -12.06 -2.84 -1.70
CA THR A 321 -11.90 -3.04 -3.14
C THR A 321 -12.38 -1.82 -3.91
N ALA A 322 -11.89 -1.65 -5.14
CA ALA A 322 -12.47 -0.65 -6.04
C ALA A 322 -13.89 -1.06 -6.47
N SER A 323 -14.79 -0.10 -6.67
CA SER A 323 -16.15 -0.40 -7.12
C SER A 323 -16.18 -1.13 -8.45
N ASN A 324 -17.20 -1.98 -8.66
CA ASN A 324 -17.33 -2.79 -9.87
C ASN A 324 -17.27 -1.94 -11.15
N ASP A 325 -17.92 -0.78 -11.20
CA ASP A 325 -17.86 0.14 -12.35
C ASP A 325 -16.42 0.50 -12.75
N ARG A 326 -15.56 0.77 -11.77
CA ARG A 326 -14.17 1.15 -12.01
C ARG A 326 -13.35 -0.04 -12.51
N VAL A 327 -13.62 -1.23 -11.96
CA VAL A 327 -13.03 -2.48 -12.40
C VAL A 327 -13.42 -2.76 -13.85
N GLN A 328 -14.70 -2.68 -14.20
CA GLN A 328 -15.17 -2.92 -15.57
C GLN A 328 -14.60 -1.90 -16.56
N GLU A 329 -14.51 -0.62 -16.19
CA GLU A 329 -13.91 0.42 -17.04
C GLU A 329 -12.41 0.15 -17.29
N PHE A 330 -11.70 -0.32 -16.26
CA PHE A 330 -10.31 -0.74 -16.36
C PHE A 330 -10.15 -1.96 -17.27
N LEU A 331 -10.89 -3.05 -17.03
CA LEU A 331 -10.82 -4.28 -17.81
C LEU A 331 -11.15 -4.03 -19.29
N LYS A 332 -12.15 -3.20 -19.58
CA LYS A 332 -12.48 -2.77 -20.94
C LYS A 332 -11.33 -2.02 -21.62
N THR A 333 -10.66 -1.15 -20.88
CA THR A 333 -9.50 -0.38 -21.39
C THR A 333 -8.30 -1.29 -21.62
N LEU A 334 -8.04 -2.21 -20.69
CA LEU A 334 -6.98 -3.21 -20.77
C LEU A 334 -7.17 -4.14 -21.97
N GLN A 335 -8.38 -4.71 -22.13
CA GLN A 335 -8.69 -5.58 -23.26
C GLN A 335 -8.50 -4.86 -24.59
N ARG A 336 -8.96 -3.60 -24.70
CA ARG A 336 -8.75 -2.77 -25.90
C ARG A 336 -7.28 -2.57 -26.25
N LEU A 337 -6.41 -2.41 -25.25
CA LEU A 337 -4.96 -2.25 -25.46
C LEU A 337 -4.26 -3.56 -25.84
N LEU A 338 -4.75 -4.70 -25.34
CA LEU A 338 -4.18 -6.02 -25.61
C LEU A 338 -4.60 -6.59 -26.96
N SER A 339 -5.86 -6.43 -27.36
CA SER A 339 -6.40 -6.95 -28.62
C SER A 339 -6.26 -5.98 -29.80
N GLY A 340 -5.96 -4.71 -29.53
CA GLY A 340 -5.88 -3.66 -30.54
C GLY A 340 -4.53 -3.53 -31.24
N SER A 341 -4.43 -2.53 -32.12
CA SER A 341 -3.17 -2.15 -32.74
C SER A 341 -2.14 -1.71 -31.69
N ARG A 342 -0.87 -2.04 -31.92
CA ARG A 342 0.24 -1.58 -31.08
C ARG A 342 0.47 -0.07 -31.18
N LYS A 343 -0.01 0.60 -32.22
CA LYS A 343 0.03 2.07 -32.33
C LYS A 343 -1.22 2.63 -31.69
N VAL A 344 -1.06 3.33 -30.57
CA VAL A 344 -2.18 3.82 -29.75
C VAL A 344 -2.05 5.31 -29.47
N HIS A 345 -3.20 5.96 -29.30
CA HIS A 345 -3.24 7.34 -28.84
C HIS A 345 -2.76 7.41 -27.38
N VAL A 346 -1.89 8.37 -27.05
CA VAL A 346 -1.25 8.43 -25.72
C VAL A 346 -2.26 8.63 -24.58
N CYS A 347 -3.37 9.32 -24.83
CA CYS A 347 -4.46 9.42 -23.85
C CYS A 347 -5.06 8.06 -23.44
N LEU A 348 -4.97 7.02 -24.27
CA LEU A 348 -5.43 5.68 -23.89
C LEU A 348 -4.50 5.03 -22.86
N LEU A 349 -3.17 5.23 -23.00
CA LEU A 349 -2.19 4.82 -21.99
C LEU A 349 -2.33 5.64 -20.70
N ALA A 350 -2.54 6.95 -20.82
CA ALA A 350 -2.81 7.82 -19.67
C ALA A 350 -4.09 7.40 -18.93
N ARG A 351 -5.12 6.93 -19.65
CA ARG A 351 -6.35 6.41 -19.05
C ARG A 351 -6.09 5.15 -18.22
N ILE A 352 -5.42 4.14 -18.78
CA ILE A 352 -5.20 2.88 -18.03
C ILE A 352 -4.29 3.09 -16.81
N THR A 353 -3.24 3.90 -16.95
CA THR A 353 -2.37 4.25 -15.82
C THR A 353 -3.12 5.06 -14.76
N GLY A 354 -3.98 6.02 -15.18
CA GLY A 354 -4.86 6.74 -14.27
C GLY A 354 -5.87 5.83 -13.54
N GLN A 355 -6.43 4.85 -14.22
CA GLN A 355 -7.31 3.84 -13.63
C GLN A 355 -6.58 3.01 -12.56
N LEU A 356 -5.38 2.51 -12.87
CA LEU A 356 -4.53 1.79 -11.89
C LEU A 356 -4.21 2.65 -10.68
N GLN A 357 -3.77 3.91 -10.87
CA GLN A 357 -3.46 4.80 -9.75
C GLN A 357 -4.69 5.14 -8.91
N SER A 358 -5.84 5.29 -9.54
CA SER A 358 -7.08 5.52 -8.80
C SER A 358 -7.39 4.33 -7.88
N MET A 359 -7.05 3.11 -8.27
CA MET A 359 -7.29 1.86 -7.53
C MET A 359 -6.11 1.44 -6.64
N ALA A 360 -5.09 2.30 -6.49
CA ALA A 360 -3.84 1.95 -5.80
C ALA A 360 -4.01 1.54 -4.33
N LEU A 361 -5.10 1.94 -3.65
CA LEU A 361 -5.36 1.45 -2.28
C LEU A 361 -5.64 -0.05 -2.25
N ALA A 362 -6.41 -0.57 -3.22
CA ALA A 362 -6.74 -1.99 -3.30
C ALA A 362 -5.66 -2.82 -4.01
N LEU A 363 -4.87 -2.20 -4.90
CA LEU A 363 -3.81 -2.89 -5.65
C LEU A 363 -2.43 -2.83 -4.97
N GLY A 364 -2.31 -2.05 -3.89
CA GLY A 364 -1.07 -1.86 -3.16
C GLY A 364 0.08 -1.33 -4.04
N PRO A 365 1.34 -1.70 -3.71
CA PRO A 365 2.52 -1.30 -4.46
C PRO A 365 2.51 -1.65 -5.96
N ALA A 366 1.81 -2.73 -6.32
CA ALA A 366 1.76 -3.24 -7.69
C ALA A 366 1.29 -2.17 -8.69
N ALA A 367 0.31 -1.34 -8.30
CA ALA A 367 -0.25 -0.27 -9.13
C ALA A 367 0.81 0.69 -9.67
N ARG A 368 1.91 0.88 -8.95
CA ARG A 368 3.01 1.76 -9.34
C ARG A 368 4.21 1.02 -9.88
N ILE A 369 4.54 -0.15 -9.30
CA ILE A 369 5.63 -1.00 -9.80
C ILE A 369 5.37 -1.43 -11.25
N TYR A 370 4.15 -1.86 -11.58
CA TYR A 370 3.77 -2.34 -12.92
C TYR A 370 3.04 -1.30 -13.77
N SER A 371 3.48 -0.04 -13.68
CA SER A 371 3.01 1.02 -14.59
C SER A 371 4.16 1.87 -15.14
N ARG A 372 5.41 1.46 -14.88
CA ARG A 372 6.58 2.28 -15.17
C ARG A 372 6.85 2.33 -16.66
N ALA A 373 6.85 1.19 -17.34
CA ALA A 373 7.03 1.15 -18.79
C ALA A 373 5.89 1.89 -19.51
N LEU A 374 4.66 1.79 -19.00
CA LEU A 374 3.53 2.58 -19.51
C LEU A 374 3.75 4.09 -19.34
N TYR A 375 4.25 4.54 -18.19
CA TYR A 375 4.59 5.96 -17.98
C TYR A 375 5.76 6.43 -18.85
N ASP A 376 6.77 5.59 -19.05
CA ASP A 376 7.92 5.92 -19.91
C ASP A 376 7.46 6.14 -21.36
N LEU A 377 6.56 5.30 -21.88
CA LEU A 377 5.91 5.53 -23.18
C LEU A 377 5.03 6.79 -23.21
N ILE A 378 4.30 7.09 -22.14
CA ILE A 378 3.52 8.34 -22.07
C ILE A 378 4.46 9.56 -22.12
N ASN A 379 5.62 9.46 -21.49
CA ASN A 379 6.61 10.54 -21.42
C ASN A 379 7.47 10.65 -22.68
N SER A 380 7.43 9.66 -23.59
CA SER A 380 8.12 9.74 -24.88
C SER A 380 7.45 10.69 -25.88
N LYS A 381 6.24 11.18 -25.57
CA LYS A 381 5.54 12.20 -26.37
C LYS A 381 6.16 13.60 -26.13
N PRO A 382 6.04 14.54 -27.09
CA PRO A 382 6.42 15.93 -26.84
C PRO A 382 5.68 16.56 -25.64
N ALA A 383 6.37 17.45 -24.92
CA ALA A 383 5.78 18.13 -23.76
C ALA A 383 4.48 18.85 -24.16
N HIS A 384 3.45 18.75 -23.32
CA HIS A 384 2.12 19.34 -23.52
C HIS A 384 1.33 18.88 -24.77
N VAL A 385 1.85 17.98 -25.60
CA VAL A 385 1.13 17.46 -26.77
C VAL A 385 0.42 16.14 -26.44
N TRP A 386 -0.90 16.19 -26.28
CA TRP A 386 -1.72 15.00 -25.96
C TRP A 386 -2.33 14.31 -27.19
N ASN A 387 -2.45 15.01 -28.32
CA ASN A 387 -2.87 14.42 -29.59
C ASN A 387 -1.69 13.72 -30.28
N TRP A 388 -1.16 12.68 -29.64
CA TRP A 388 0.02 11.97 -30.10
C TRP A 388 -0.19 10.46 -30.07
N HIS A 389 0.47 9.76 -30.99
CA HIS A 389 0.44 8.31 -31.06
C HIS A 389 1.81 7.73 -30.69
N VAL A 390 1.79 6.67 -29.89
CA VAL A 390 2.98 5.92 -29.50
C VAL A 390 2.80 4.45 -29.86
N ARG A 391 3.91 3.73 -30.02
CA ARG A 391 3.89 2.28 -30.24
C ARG A 391 4.18 1.56 -28.93
N ILE A 392 3.30 0.67 -28.51
CA ILE A 392 3.49 -0.18 -27.32
C ILE A 392 4.65 -1.13 -27.60
N ASP A 393 5.74 -0.95 -26.85
CA ASP A 393 6.93 -1.79 -26.90
C ASP A 393 6.76 -3.09 -26.10
N GLY A 394 7.82 -3.90 -26.02
CA GLY A 394 7.81 -5.17 -25.29
C GLY A 394 7.61 -5.00 -23.78
N ALA A 395 8.23 -3.98 -23.18
CA ALA A 395 8.18 -3.76 -21.73
C ALA A 395 6.79 -3.30 -21.27
N ALA A 396 6.20 -2.32 -21.97
CA ALA A 396 4.86 -1.85 -21.68
C ALA A 396 3.80 -2.93 -21.96
N PHE A 397 4.01 -3.76 -22.99
CA PHE A 397 3.10 -4.88 -23.23
C PHE A 397 3.19 -5.96 -22.15
N ALA A 398 4.39 -6.24 -21.63
CA ALA A 398 4.56 -7.15 -20.51
C ALA A 398 3.84 -6.64 -19.24
N GLU A 399 3.85 -5.33 -18.96
CA GLU A 399 3.05 -4.74 -17.87
C GLU A 399 1.53 -4.93 -18.11
N LEU A 400 1.04 -4.73 -19.34
CA LEU A 400 -0.37 -4.98 -19.66
C LEU A 400 -0.75 -6.46 -19.47
N GLN A 401 0.10 -7.40 -19.92
CA GLN A 401 -0.11 -8.83 -19.72
C GLN A 401 -0.05 -9.23 -18.24
N PHE A 402 0.85 -8.59 -17.47
CA PHE A 402 0.91 -8.77 -16.03
C PHE A 402 -0.43 -8.42 -15.38
N TRP A 403 -1.03 -7.27 -15.74
CA TRP A 403 -2.33 -6.88 -15.21
C TRP A 403 -3.43 -7.84 -15.63
N GLN A 404 -3.47 -8.27 -16.89
CA GLN A 404 -4.47 -9.24 -17.35
C GLN A 404 -4.42 -10.55 -16.54
N LYS A 405 -3.21 -11.02 -16.20
CA LYS A 405 -3.02 -12.29 -15.49
C LYS A 405 -3.23 -12.19 -13.98
N ASN A 406 -2.90 -11.05 -13.37
CA ASN A 406 -2.77 -10.95 -11.92
C ASN A 406 -3.76 -9.98 -11.25
N PHE A 407 -4.58 -9.23 -12.01
CA PHE A 407 -5.48 -8.22 -11.44
C PHE A 407 -6.37 -8.79 -10.33
N ASP A 408 -7.10 -9.88 -10.58
CA ASP A 408 -8.05 -10.45 -9.60
C ASP A 408 -7.36 -10.92 -8.31
N ARG A 409 -6.11 -11.39 -8.41
CA ARG A 409 -5.32 -11.83 -7.25
C ARG A 409 -4.73 -10.68 -6.45
N LEU A 410 -4.52 -9.53 -7.09
CA LEU A 410 -3.94 -8.34 -6.48
C LEU A 410 -5.02 -7.35 -6.03
N HIS A 411 -6.25 -7.49 -6.51
CA HIS A 411 -7.34 -6.58 -6.23
C HIS A 411 -7.99 -6.90 -4.90
N GLY A 412 -7.70 -6.06 -3.93
CA GLY A 412 -8.24 -6.13 -2.59
C GLY A 412 -7.16 -5.89 -1.56
N ALA A 413 -7.45 -4.98 -0.63
CA ALA A 413 -6.60 -4.74 0.52
C ALA A 413 -7.43 -4.91 1.80
N PRO A 414 -6.84 -5.37 2.90
CA PRO A 414 -7.54 -5.33 4.17
C PRO A 414 -7.79 -3.88 4.60
N LEU A 415 -8.94 -3.63 5.26
CA LEU A 415 -9.18 -2.34 5.92
C LEU A 415 -8.27 -2.23 7.15
N TRP A 416 -8.36 -3.21 8.03
CA TRP A 416 -7.52 -3.35 9.21
C TRP A 416 -6.41 -4.34 8.90
N PHE A 417 -5.19 -3.83 8.89
CA PHE A 417 -4.02 -4.70 8.88
C PHE A 417 -3.91 -5.34 10.26
N ASP A 418 -3.88 -6.66 10.32
CA ASP A 418 -3.48 -7.33 11.56
C ASP A 418 -2.09 -6.82 11.95
N SER A 419 -1.93 -6.45 13.22
CA SER A 419 -0.62 -6.15 13.80
C SER A 419 0.24 -7.40 13.91
N HIS A 420 -0.39 -8.58 13.79
CA HIS A 420 0.30 -9.85 13.64
C HIS A 420 1.23 -9.86 12.43
N VAL A 421 2.45 -10.28 12.69
CA VAL A 421 3.47 -10.59 11.70
C VAL A 421 3.98 -11.98 12.05
N ASP A 422 4.12 -12.86 11.06
CA ASP A 422 4.56 -14.23 11.33
C ASP A 422 6.08 -14.30 11.55
N THR A 423 6.80 -13.35 10.98
CA THR A 423 8.27 -13.26 11.11
C THR A 423 8.78 -11.86 10.81
N VAL A 424 9.92 -11.53 11.40
CA VAL A 424 10.62 -10.27 11.15
C VAL A 424 11.97 -10.56 10.51
N LEU A 425 12.26 -9.86 9.42
CA LEU A 425 13.56 -9.87 8.77
C LEU A 425 14.27 -8.55 9.00
N PHE A 426 15.57 -8.62 9.19
CA PHE A 426 16.47 -7.47 9.17
C PHE A 426 17.43 -7.64 8.00
N THR A 427 17.74 -6.57 7.29
CA THR A 427 18.64 -6.61 6.14
C THR A 427 19.51 -5.36 6.08
N ASP A 428 20.73 -5.52 5.60
CA ASP A 428 21.66 -4.43 5.33
C ASP A 428 22.62 -4.78 4.19
N ALA A 429 23.12 -3.77 3.47
CA ALA A 429 24.14 -3.94 2.46
C ALA A 429 25.39 -3.06 2.69
N GLY A 430 26.53 -3.72 2.84
CA GLY A 430 27.84 -3.11 2.88
C GLY A 430 28.44 -2.91 1.48
N ALA A 431 29.65 -2.34 1.42
CA ALA A 431 30.36 -2.11 0.15
C ALA A 431 30.71 -3.41 -0.57
N GLN A 432 31.00 -4.49 0.18
CA GLN A 432 31.51 -5.76 -0.36
C GLN A 432 30.52 -6.92 -0.19
N GLY A 433 29.53 -6.78 0.69
CA GLY A 433 28.65 -7.87 1.08
C GLY A 433 27.28 -7.40 1.53
N TRP A 434 26.43 -8.37 1.84
CA TRP A 434 25.08 -8.17 2.31
C TRP A 434 24.82 -9.14 3.47
N GLY A 435 23.95 -8.71 4.39
CA GLY A 435 23.60 -9.49 5.57
C GLY A 435 22.12 -9.36 5.87
N GLY A 436 21.54 -10.42 6.40
CA GLY A 436 20.19 -10.40 6.92
C GLY A 436 19.92 -11.52 7.91
N PHE A 437 18.89 -11.37 8.72
CA PHE A 437 18.54 -12.39 9.70
C PHE A 437 17.05 -12.41 10.00
N GLU A 438 16.58 -13.54 10.49
CA GLU A 438 15.20 -13.80 10.90
C GLU A 438 15.08 -13.81 12.42
N LEU A 439 14.13 -13.03 12.93
CA LEU A 439 13.61 -13.16 14.29
C LEU A 439 12.18 -13.72 14.24
N GLN A 440 11.93 -14.73 15.07
CA GLN A 440 10.55 -15.13 15.37
C GLN A 440 9.92 -14.05 16.23
N HIS A 441 8.75 -13.55 15.82
CA HIS A 441 8.01 -12.56 16.58
C HIS A 441 6.73 -13.18 17.12
N THR A 442 6.53 -13.07 18.44
CA THR A 442 5.30 -13.50 19.08
C THR A 442 4.41 -12.28 19.29
N ARG A 443 3.11 -12.43 18.97
CA ARG A 443 2.11 -11.38 19.14
C ARG A 443 2.15 -10.82 20.57
N GLY A 444 2.21 -9.49 20.69
CA GLY A 444 2.25 -8.78 21.97
C GLY A 444 3.65 -8.56 22.55
N GLN A 445 4.70 -9.15 21.97
CA GLN A 445 6.07 -8.85 22.38
C GLN A 445 6.62 -7.59 21.69
N GLN A 446 7.39 -6.79 22.44
CA GLN A 446 8.17 -5.70 21.87
C GLN A 446 9.22 -6.28 20.92
N LEU A 447 9.36 -5.67 19.74
CA LEU A 447 10.37 -6.09 18.78
C LEU A 447 11.77 -5.82 19.35
N ALA A 448 12.60 -6.85 19.42
CA ALA A 448 14.00 -6.73 19.76
C ALA A 448 14.83 -6.20 18.58
N PHE A 449 15.90 -5.47 18.88
CA PHE A 449 16.86 -4.94 17.92
C PHE A 449 18.27 -5.42 18.27
N PRO A 450 18.66 -6.64 17.86
CA PRO A 450 19.95 -7.22 18.23
C PRO A 450 21.14 -6.40 17.71
N ALA A 451 22.10 -6.12 18.59
CA ALA A 451 23.36 -5.46 18.23
C ALA A 451 24.54 -6.46 18.10
N SER A 452 24.34 -7.70 18.56
CA SER A 452 25.32 -8.78 18.53
C SER A 452 24.65 -10.15 18.32
N PHE A 453 25.46 -11.19 18.06
CA PHE A 453 24.96 -12.58 17.99
C PHE A 453 24.38 -13.07 19.33
N ALA A 454 24.92 -12.60 20.47
CA ALA A 454 24.38 -12.95 21.78
C ALA A 454 22.96 -12.41 21.96
N ASP A 455 22.75 -11.14 21.60
CA ASP A 455 21.44 -10.50 21.64
C ASP A 455 20.47 -11.17 20.67
N PHE A 456 20.96 -11.59 19.50
CA PHE A 456 20.18 -12.30 18.50
C PHE A 456 19.64 -13.63 19.04
N HIS A 457 20.49 -14.44 19.66
CA HIS A 457 20.04 -15.70 20.26
C HIS A 457 19.10 -15.46 21.46
N ALA A 458 19.37 -14.44 22.29
CA ALA A 458 18.49 -14.06 23.38
C ALA A 458 17.11 -13.59 22.90
N ALA A 459 17.05 -12.96 21.72
CA ALA A 459 15.83 -12.49 21.07
C ALA A 459 15.09 -13.59 20.27
N GLY A 460 15.49 -14.86 20.36
CA GLY A 460 14.86 -15.96 19.62
C GLY A 460 15.25 -16.00 18.14
N GLY A 461 16.40 -15.43 17.79
CA GLY A 461 16.97 -15.48 16.46
C GLY A 461 17.30 -16.90 16.02
N SER A 462 16.83 -17.27 14.83
CA SER A 462 16.94 -18.65 14.32
C SER A 462 17.82 -18.77 13.08
N ARG A 463 17.75 -17.80 12.16
CA ARG A 463 18.43 -17.90 10.86
C ARG A 463 19.18 -16.63 10.51
N VAL A 464 20.38 -16.81 9.97
CA VAL A 464 21.22 -15.75 9.44
C VAL A 464 21.53 -16.06 7.99
N ALA A 465 21.37 -15.06 7.13
CA ALA A 465 21.73 -15.09 5.73
C ALA A 465 22.83 -14.06 5.47
N GLN A 466 23.84 -14.44 4.70
CA GLN A 466 24.98 -13.58 4.40
C GLN A 466 25.61 -13.98 3.07
N GLY A 467 26.21 -13.02 2.39
CA GLY A 467 27.09 -13.31 1.27
C GLY A 467 27.78 -12.07 0.73
N TYR A 468 28.51 -12.26 -0.36
CA TYR A 468 29.29 -11.22 -1.01
C TYR A 468 28.60 -10.66 -2.26
N LEU A 469 28.89 -9.40 -2.56
CA LEU A 469 28.59 -8.77 -3.84
C LEU A 469 29.72 -9.07 -4.82
N THR A 470 29.39 -9.35 -6.08
CA THR A 470 30.41 -9.48 -7.13
C THR A 470 31.08 -8.13 -7.37
N LEU A 471 32.27 -8.12 -8.00
CA LEU A 471 32.98 -6.87 -8.30
C LEU A 471 32.14 -5.89 -9.14
N GLU A 472 31.28 -6.41 -10.02
CA GLU A 472 30.33 -5.61 -10.81
C GLU A 472 29.21 -5.02 -9.94
N GLU A 473 28.75 -5.77 -8.94
CA GLU A 473 27.69 -5.32 -8.03
C GLU A 473 28.21 -4.33 -6.97
N GLN A 474 29.49 -4.39 -6.62
CA GLN A 474 30.10 -3.50 -5.63
C GLN A 474 30.14 -2.04 -6.10
N VAL A 475 30.21 -1.79 -7.41
CA VAL A 475 30.19 -0.44 -8.00
C VAL A 475 28.78 0.15 -8.13
N GLU A 476 27.75 -0.65 -7.89
CA GLU A 476 26.36 -0.19 -7.94
C GLU A 476 26.00 0.70 -6.75
N SER A 477 24.95 1.51 -6.95
CA SER A 477 24.50 2.45 -5.93
C SER A 477 24.12 1.77 -4.61
N SER A 478 24.30 2.46 -3.48
CA SER A 478 23.92 1.93 -2.16
C SER A 478 22.47 1.44 -2.13
N THR A 479 21.52 2.22 -2.67
CA THR A 479 20.11 1.83 -2.78
C THR A 479 19.89 0.53 -3.55
N TRP A 480 20.67 0.29 -4.60
CA TRP A 480 20.59 -0.97 -5.35
C TRP A 480 21.12 -2.12 -4.50
N ARG A 481 22.25 -1.94 -3.82
CA ARG A 481 22.83 -2.94 -2.91
C ARG A 481 21.88 -3.30 -1.76
N GLU A 482 21.20 -2.32 -1.17
CA GLU A 482 20.16 -2.54 -0.15
C GLU A 482 19.01 -3.42 -0.66
N LEU A 483 18.52 -3.16 -1.87
CA LEU A 483 17.47 -4.00 -2.47
C LEU A 483 17.98 -5.42 -2.75
N ILE A 484 19.24 -5.57 -3.13
CA ILE A 484 19.86 -6.88 -3.30
C ILE A 484 19.99 -7.63 -1.98
N ALA A 485 20.33 -6.94 -0.88
CA ALA A 485 20.33 -7.56 0.44
C ALA A 485 18.95 -8.14 0.78
N ILE A 486 17.88 -7.38 0.49
CA ILE A 486 16.49 -7.86 0.64
C ILE A 486 16.21 -9.07 -0.25
N GLU A 487 16.48 -8.98 -1.55
CA GLU A 487 16.25 -10.06 -2.50
C GLU A 487 16.96 -11.35 -2.07
N ARG A 488 18.25 -11.25 -1.74
CA ARG A 488 19.06 -12.41 -1.37
C ARG A 488 18.70 -12.97 -0.01
N THR A 489 18.29 -12.14 0.95
CA THR A 489 17.79 -12.62 2.25
C THR A 489 16.49 -13.41 2.05
N LEU A 490 15.54 -12.88 1.27
CA LEU A 490 14.29 -13.57 0.92
C LEU A 490 14.55 -14.89 0.18
N LEU A 491 15.48 -14.91 -0.77
CA LEU A 491 15.88 -16.12 -1.49
C LEU A 491 16.53 -17.16 -0.57
N SER A 492 17.37 -16.72 0.38
CA SER A 492 18.11 -17.61 1.29
C SER A 492 17.19 -18.20 2.35
N LEU A 493 16.21 -17.44 2.82
CA LEU A 493 15.31 -17.81 3.91
C LEU A 493 13.90 -18.15 3.41
N PHE A 494 13.76 -18.51 2.13
CA PHE A 494 12.46 -18.69 1.48
C PHE A 494 11.53 -19.66 2.22
N SER A 495 12.09 -20.73 2.80
CA SER A 495 11.33 -21.74 3.56
C SER A 495 10.76 -21.18 4.86
N ALA A 496 11.41 -20.16 5.44
CA ALA A 496 10.97 -19.49 6.64
C ALA A 496 9.93 -18.40 6.39
N VAL A 497 9.82 -17.88 5.16
CA VAL A 497 8.96 -16.72 4.83
C VAL A 497 7.79 -17.03 3.89
N SER A 498 7.79 -18.18 3.22
CA SER A 498 6.73 -18.54 2.26
C SER A 498 5.37 -18.68 2.96
N GLY A 499 4.33 -18.08 2.37
CA GLY A 499 2.96 -18.10 2.91
C GLY A 499 2.72 -17.19 4.12
N LYS A 500 3.69 -16.34 4.49
CA LYS A 500 3.68 -15.55 5.72
C LYS A 500 3.52 -14.05 5.48
N ILE A 501 3.07 -13.34 6.52
CA ILE A 501 3.16 -11.90 6.68
C ILE A 501 4.55 -11.57 7.25
N VAL A 502 5.37 -10.95 6.42
CA VAL A 502 6.78 -10.66 6.73
C VAL A 502 6.95 -9.17 6.95
N ARG A 503 7.40 -8.79 8.14
CA ARG A 503 7.89 -7.44 8.41
C ARG A 503 9.38 -7.39 8.12
N LEU A 504 9.80 -6.55 7.19
CA LEU A 504 11.19 -6.36 6.84
C LEU A 504 11.66 -5.00 7.33
N ILE A 505 12.72 -5.03 8.14
CA ILE A 505 13.37 -3.88 8.73
C ILE A 505 14.66 -3.58 7.96
N THR A 506 14.81 -2.33 7.56
CA THR A 506 15.99 -1.78 6.89
C THR A 506 16.24 -0.36 7.38
N ASP A 507 17.48 0.11 7.33
CA ASP A 507 17.82 1.50 7.63
C ASP A 507 17.75 2.41 6.38
N SER A 508 17.28 1.89 5.25
CA SER A 508 17.16 2.63 3.99
C SER A 508 15.74 3.15 3.73
N LEU A 509 15.51 4.43 4.00
CA LEU A 509 14.27 5.12 3.62
C LEU A 509 14.01 5.04 2.09
N ALA A 510 15.07 5.08 1.28
CA ALA A 510 14.97 5.00 -0.17
C ALA A 510 14.29 3.69 -0.60
N VAL A 511 14.66 2.57 0.01
CA VAL A 511 14.03 1.26 -0.25
C VAL A 511 12.55 1.28 0.09
N CYS A 512 12.16 1.85 1.23
CA CYS A 512 10.76 1.95 1.63
C CYS A 512 9.93 2.72 0.59
N TYR A 513 10.45 3.85 0.10
CA TYR A 513 9.79 4.62 -0.96
C TYR A 513 9.74 3.88 -2.29
N ILE A 514 10.82 3.19 -2.65
CA ILE A 514 10.92 2.42 -3.89
C ILE A 514 9.96 1.24 -3.88
N TRP A 515 9.82 0.52 -2.76
CA TRP A 515 8.81 -0.53 -2.63
C TRP A 515 7.40 0.02 -2.91
N LEU A 516 7.05 1.18 -2.33
CA LEU A 516 5.72 1.78 -2.49
C LEU A 516 5.46 2.41 -3.87
N LYS A 517 6.50 2.73 -4.65
CA LYS A 517 6.36 3.55 -5.87
C LYS A 517 7.06 2.98 -7.10
N GLY A 518 7.88 1.95 -6.99
CA GLY A 518 8.88 1.59 -8.00
C GLY A 518 9.94 2.67 -8.20
N SER A 519 10.79 2.49 -9.21
CA SER A 519 11.90 3.39 -9.56
C SER A 519 11.88 3.79 -11.03
N LYS A 520 12.44 4.96 -11.34
CA LYS A 520 12.75 5.38 -12.73
C LYS A 520 14.07 4.79 -13.24
N LYS A 521 14.95 4.36 -12.34
CA LYS A 521 16.23 3.75 -12.71
C LYS A 521 15.98 2.27 -13.01
N LYS A 522 16.26 1.85 -14.26
CA LYS A 522 15.96 0.50 -14.74
C LYS A 522 16.54 -0.60 -13.82
N LEU A 523 17.82 -0.52 -13.46
CA LEU A 523 18.46 -1.54 -12.61
C LEU A 523 17.78 -1.69 -11.23
N ILE A 524 17.34 -0.60 -10.62
CA ILE A 524 16.60 -0.61 -9.35
C ILE A 524 15.19 -1.18 -9.58
N GLN A 525 14.51 -0.74 -10.64
CA GLN A 525 13.17 -1.21 -10.97
C GLN A 525 13.14 -2.71 -11.22
N ASP A 526 14.13 -3.24 -11.94
CA ASP A 526 14.27 -4.67 -12.22
C ASP A 526 14.36 -5.48 -10.90
N VAL A 527 15.13 -5.02 -9.91
CA VAL A 527 15.27 -5.69 -8.60
C VAL A 527 13.94 -5.69 -7.84
N VAL A 528 13.25 -4.55 -7.80
CA VAL A 528 11.96 -4.42 -7.10
C VAL A 528 10.90 -5.33 -7.72
N VAL A 529 10.89 -5.44 -9.04
CA VAL A 529 10.02 -6.39 -9.76
C VAL A 529 10.35 -7.82 -9.36
N ARG A 530 11.63 -8.22 -9.32
CA ARG A 530 12.02 -9.57 -8.87
C ARG A 530 11.60 -9.86 -7.43
N ILE A 531 11.80 -8.92 -6.51
CA ILE A 531 11.35 -9.04 -5.12
C ILE A 531 9.82 -9.21 -5.08
N PHE A 532 9.08 -8.34 -5.77
CA PHE A 532 7.62 -8.41 -5.81
C PHE A 532 7.12 -9.74 -6.37
N GLU A 533 7.69 -10.20 -7.51
CA GLU A 533 7.34 -11.48 -8.10
C GLU A 533 7.66 -12.65 -7.19
N PHE A 534 8.81 -12.62 -6.51
CA PHE A 534 9.22 -13.65 -5.58
C PHE A 534 8.21 -13.76 -4.43
N CYS A 535 7.82 -12.63 -3.85
CA CYS A 535 6.81 -12.55 -2.80
C CYS A 535 5.45 -13.04 -3.30
N HIS A 536 4.99 -12.55 -4.45
CA HIS A 536 3.70 -12.92 -5.03
C HIS A 536 3.60 -14.42 -5.33
N LYS A 537 4.63 -15.01 -5.95
CA LYS A 537 4.67 -16.45 -6.29
C LYS A 537 4.63 -17.36 -5.05
N ARG A 538 5.05 -16.86 -3.88
CA ARG A 538 5.14 -17.62 -2.63
C ARG A 538 4.11 -17.17 -1.58
N ASN A 539 3.13 -16.36 -1.96
CA ASN A 539 2.12 -15.81 -1.06
C ASN A 539 2.73 -15.09 0.17
N ILE A 540 3.79 -14.31 -0.04
CA ILE A 540 4.46 -13.53 1.00
C ILE A 540 3.85 -12.13 1.02
N GLN A 541 3.30 -11.71 2.17
CA GLN A 541 2.85 -10.34 2.37
C GLN A 541 3.99 -9.52 2.99
N LEU A 542 4.80 -8.89 2.13
CA LEU A 542 5.97 -8.13 2.56
C LEU A 542 5.61 -6.70 2.97
N ARG A 543 5.91 -6.35 4.21
CA ARG A 543 5.79 -4.99 4.78
C ARG A 543 7.19 -4.47 5.09
N ILE A 544 7.67 -3.51 4.30
CA ILE A 544 8.99 -2.91 4.49
C ILE A 544 8.87 -1.66 5.34
N GLU A 545 9.66 -1.60 6.40
CA GLU A 545 9.69 -0.50 7.34
C GLU A 545 11.12 0.01 7.57
N TRP A 546 11.21 1.32 7.72
CA TRP A 546 12.46 1.98 8.03
C TRP A 546 12.69 2.01 9.54
N THR A 547 13.94 1.81 9.95
CA THR A 547 14.40 2.03 11.32
C THR A 547 15.70 2.84 11.33
N PRO A 548 16.02 3.57 12.41
CA PRO A 548 17.35 4.15 12.60
C PRO A 548 18.44 3.08 12.56
N ARG A 549 19.65 3.44 12.12
CA ARG A 549 20.77 2.50 11.91
C ARG A 549 21.18 1.79 13.20
N GLU A 550 21.05 2.45 14.34
CA GLU A 550 21.33 1.93 15.68
C GLU A 550 20.48 0.69 15.99
N ASN A 551 19.31 0.58 15.37
CA ASN A 551 18.40 -0.55 15.51
C ASN A 551 18.64 -1.65 14.46
N ASN A 552 19.63 -1.51 13.57
CA ASN A 552 19.96 -2.49 12.52
C ASN A 552 21.42 -2.98 12.60
N MET A 553 22.05 -2.85 13.77
CA MET A 553 23.49 -3.05 13.95
C MET A 553 23.98 -4.45 13.58
N LEU A 554 23.26 -5.51 13.94
CA LEU A 554 23.68 -6.87 13.59
C LEU A 554 23.66 -7.11 12.07
N ALA A 555 22.68 -6.58 11.34
CA ALA A 555 22.62 -6.74 9.89
C ALA A 555 23.80 -5.99 9.23
N ASP A 556 24.12 -4.80 9.71
CA ASP A 556 25.31 -4.02 9.28
C ASP A 556 26.64 -4.72 9.59
N GLN A 557 26.75 -5.41 10.73
CA GLN A 557 27.92 -6.23 11.02
C GLN A 557 28.02 -7.43 10.06
N LEU A 558 26.90 -8.11 9.79
CA LEU A 558 26.85 -9.24 8.87
C LEU A 558 27.22 -8.84 7.43
N SER A 559 26.80 -7.65 6.99
CA SER A 559 27.10 -7.13 5.65
C SER A 559 28.58 -6.78 5.45
N LYS A 560 29.33 -6.62 6.55
CA LYS A 560 30.78 -6.34 6.60
C LYS A 560 31.62 -7.55 7.01
N LEU A 561 31.00 -8.69 7.27
CA LEU A 561 31.72 -9.89 7.69
C LEU A 561 32.62 -10.40 6.55
N HIS A 562 33.89 -10.65 6.87
CA HIS A 562 34.89 -11.14 5.94
C HIS A 562 35.36 -12.53 6.36
N ASP A 563 35.30 -13.49 5.44
CA ASP A 563 35.65 -14.90 5.67
C ASP A 563 36.98 -15.25 5.00
N ALA A 564 38.06 -15.22 5.78
CA ALA A 564 39.41 -15.52 5.31
C ALA A 564 39.58 -16.96 4.80
N ASP A 565 38.65 -17.85 5.13
CA ASP A 565 38.65 -19.25 4.70
C ASP A 565 37.73 -19.51 3.49
N ASP A 566 37.19 -18.47 2.85
CA ASP A 566 36.38 -18.58 1.63
C ASP A 566 37.24 -18.78 0.38
N TRP A 567 37.90 -19.93 0.25
CA TRP A 567 38.71 -20.32 -0.91
C TRP A 567 38.22 -21.64 -1.51
N MET A 568 38.53 -21.89 -2.78
CA MET A 568 38.20 -23.16 -3.45
C MET A 568 39.42 -23.83 -4.07
N LEU A 569 39.40 -25.16 -4.13
CA LEU A 569 40.30 -25.88 -5.04
C LEU A 569 40.00 -25.47 -6.49
N ASN A 570 41.03 -25.26 -7.31
CA ASN A 570 40.83 -24.90 -8.71
C ASN A 570 39.95 -25.93 -9.42
N LYS A 571 38.94 -25.42 -10.14
CA LYS A 571 37.93 -26.22 -10.84
C LYS A 571 38.53 -27.26 -11.77
N LYS A 572 39.73 -27.03 -12.32
CA LYS A 572 40.47 -28.03 -13.10
C LYS A 572 40.77 -29.29 -12.29
N TYR A 573 41.34 -29.13 -11.08
CA TYR A 573 41.70 -30.27 -10.23
C TYR A 573 40.47 -30.93 -9.62
N PHE A 574 39.46 -30.14 -9.23
CA PHE A 574 38.15 -30.69 -8.86
C PHE A 574 37.60 -31.63 -9.93
N ARG A 575 37.55 -31.19 -11.21
CA ARG A 575 37.04 -32.02 -12.31
C ARG A 575 37.84 -33.32 -12.50
N ILE A 576 39.16 -33.28 -12.33
CA ILE A 576 39.99 -34.48 -12.42
C ILE A 576 39.65 -35.47 -11.30
N LEU A 577 39.48 -34.96 -10.07
CA LEU A 577 39.12 -35.78 -8.91
C LEU A 577 37.67 -36.28 -9.00
N ASP A 578 36.77 -35.48 -9.56
CA ASP A 578 35.38 -35.84 -9.82
C ASP A 578 35.26 -36.91 -10.93
N GLN A 579 36.13 -36.89 -11.94
CA GLN A 579 36.22 -37.98 -12.91
C GLN A 579 36.72 -39.28 -12.29
N LEU A 580 37.56 -39.20 -11.25
CA LEU A 580 38.17 -40.37 -10.62
C LEU A 580 37.27 -41.01 -9.55
N TRP A 581 36.66 -40.19 -8.69
CA TRP A 581 35.91 -40.64 -7.52
C TRP A 581 34.49 -40.06 -7.42
N GLY A 582 34.07 -39.32 -8.44
CA GLY A 582 32.73 -38.74 -8.53
C GLY A 582 31.69 -39.68 -9.16
N PRO A 583 30.52 -39.13 -9.53
CA PRO A 583 30.16 -37.72 -9.33
C PRO A 583 30.03 -37.38 -7.84
N HIS A 584 30.63 -36.28 -7.40
CA HIS A 584 30.40 -35.73 -6.08
C HIS A 584 29.03 -35.04 -6.07
N THR A 585 28.20 -35.41 -5.10
CA THR A 585 26.80 -34.98 -5.05
C THR A 585 26.58 -33.83 -4.08
N PHE A 586 27.50 -33.62 -3.13
CA PHE A 586 27.35 -32.63 -2.07
C PHE A 586 28.69 -31.99 -1.68
N ASP A 587 28.77 -30.67 -1.80
CA ASP A 587 29.90 -29.88 -1.32
C ASP A 587 29.68 -29.44 0.13
N ARG A 588 30.47 -29.98 1.06
CA ARG A 588 30.21 -29.76 2.49
C ARG A 588 30.74 -28.43 3.02
N PHE A 589 31.67 -27.78 2.34
CA PHE A 589 32.28 -26.54 2.84
C PHE A 589 32.43 -25.54 1.70
N ALA A 590 31.35 -24.83 1.39
CA ALA A 590 31.32 -23.90 0.29
C ALA A 590 30.48 -22.65 0.57
N SER A 591 30.62 -21.68 -0.32
CA SER A 591 29.77 -20.51 -0.45
C SER A 591 29.08 -20.54 -1.81
N GLY A 592 28.05 -19.70 -2.02
CA GLY A 592 27.38 -19.59 -3.31
C GLY A 592 28.30 -19.14 -4.47
N THR A 593 29.51 -18.66 -4.17
CA THR A 593 30.50 -18.24 -5.18
C THR A 593 31.57 -19.29 -5.44
N ASN A 594 31.78 -20.25 -4.53
CA ASN A 594 32.91 -21.17 -4.57
C ASN A 594 32.50 -22.65 -4.68
N ASN A 595 31.19 -22.97 -4.57
CA ASN A 595 30.67 -24.33 -4.58
C ASN A 595 31.03 -25.07 -5.88
N GLN A 596 31.39 -26.35 -5.72
CA GLN A 596 31.79 -27.22 -6.83
C GLN A 596 30.74 -28.29 -7.15
N CYS A 597 29.79 -28.52 -6.24
CA CYS A 597 28.63 -29.38 -6.43
C CYS A 597 27.32 -28.58 -6.49
N SER A 598 26.26 -29.19 -7.02
CA SER A 598 24.93 -28.55 -7.10
C SER A 598 24.25 -28.40 -5.73
N LYS A 599 24.51 -29.33 -4.80
CA LYS A 599 24.12 -29.19 -3.39
C LYS A 599 25.34 -28.76 -2.59
N PHE A 600 25.19 -27.79 -1.70
CA PHE A 600 26.28 -27.36 -0.84
C PHE A 600 25.83 -26.87 0.54
N CYS A 601 26.72 -27.00 1.52
CA CYS A 601 26.57 -26.41 2.85
C CYS A 601 27.45 -25.17 2.96
N SER A 602 26.88 -24.10 3.52
CA SER A 602 27.57 -22.83 3.75
C SER A 602 27.64 -22.46 5.23
N ARG A 603 28.46 -21.46 5.56
CA ARG A 603 28.59 -20.96 6.94
C ARG A 603 27.30 -20.29 7.42
N PHE A 604 26.72 -19.44 6.59
CA PHE A 604 25.39 -18.82 6.77
C PHE A 604 24.52 -19.12 5.56
N TRP A 605 23.20 -18.91 5.67
CA TRP A 605 22.29 -19.17 4.55
C TRP A 605 22.66 -18.22 3.40
N CYS A 606 22.73 -18.75 2.19
CA CYS A 606 22.88 -17.94 0.99
C CYS A 606 22.02 -18.52 -0.13
N PRO A 607 21.74 -17.78 -1.21
CA PRO A 607 20.89 -18.30 -2.27
C PRO A 607 21.44 -19.62 -2.83
N GLY A 608 20.62 -20.68 -2.77
CA GLY A 608 20.99 -22.02 -3.26
C GLY A 608 21.66 -22.94 -2.25
N SER A 609 22.03 -22.47 -1.04
CA SER A 609 22.59 -23.34 -0.02
C SER A 609 21.57 -24.40 0.41
N ALA A 610 22.00 -25.67 0.44
CA ALA A 610 21.17 -26.79 0.89
C ALA A 610 21.12 -26.91 2.42
N GLY A 611 22.05 -26.27 3.13
CA GLY A 611 22.09 -26.21 4.58
C GLY A 611 23.18 -25.28 5.10
N VAL A 612 23.06 -24.91 6.38
CA VAL A 612 24.09 -24.17 7.12
C VAL A 612 24.73 -25.03 8.20
N ASP A 613 26.03 -24.85 8.44
CA ASP A 613 26.86 -25.72 9.28
C ASP A 613 26.85 -27.17 8.80
N ALA A 614 27.89 -27.56 8.06
CA ALA A 614 28.03 -28.90 7.50
C ALA A 614 27.91 -30.01 8.55
N PHE A 615 28.36 -29.77 9.78
CA PHE A 615 28.38 -30.76 10.86
C PHE A 615 26.99 -31.01 11.46
N SER A 616 26.00 -30.19 11.15
CA SER A 616 24.62 -30.37 11.61
C SER A 616 23.81 -31.39 10.78
N TYR A 617 24.41 -31.96 9.73
CA TYR A 617 23.74 -32.92 8.84
C TYR A 617 24.42 -34.29 8.85
N ASN A 618 23.62 -35.33 8.61
CA ASN A 618 24.14 -36.66 8.29
C ASN A 618 24.73 -36.65 6.86
N TRP A 619 25.96 -37.16 6.71
CA TRP A 619 26.67 -37.21 5.43
C TRP A 619 26.55 -38.56 4.71
N GLN A 620 25.87 -39.54 5.32
CA GLN A 620 25.64 -40.85 4.73
C GLN A 620 24.85 -40.78 3.42
N GLY A 621 25.12 -41.70 2.50
CA GLY A 621 24.36 -41.85 1.25
C GLY A 621 24.67 -40.80 0.17
N GLU A 622 25.51 -39.81 0.47
CA GLU A 622 26.01 -38.83 -0.49
C GLU A 622 27.49 -39.09 -0.79
N ASN A 623 27.96 -38.72 -1.99
CA ASN A 623 29.37 -38.70 -2.32
C ASN A 623 29.94 -37.31 -2.01
N ASN A 624 30.56 -37.18 -0.84
CA ASN A 624 30.85 -35.89 -0.24
C ASN A 624 32.15 -35.28 -0.81
N TRP A 625 32.08 -34.04 -1.29
CA TRP A 625 33.25 -33.20 -1.57
C TRP A 625 33.58 -32.37 -0.34
N VAL A 626 34.82 -32.50 0.15
CA VAL A 626 35.24 -31.89 1.42
C VAL A 626 36.54 -31.10 1.23
N ASN A 627 36.38 -29.85 0.81
CA ASN A 627 37.44 -28.85 0.75
C ASN A 627 37.30 -27.87 1.94
N ALA A 628 37.44 -28.40 3.16
CA ALA A 628 37.18 -27.64 4.38
C ALA A 628 38.35 -26.71 4.76
N PRO A 629 38.10 -25.64 5.56
CA PRO A 629 39.15 -24.96 6.29
C PRO A 629 40.02 -25.97 7.04
N PHE A 630 41.35 -25.94 6.84
CA PHE A 630 42.19 -27.05 7.30
C PHE A 630 42.24 -27.22 8.82
N ALA A 631 41.92 -26.17 9.59
CA ALA A 631 41.74 -26.25 11.03
C ALA A 631 40.60 -27.20 11.45
N LEU A 632 39.62 -27.42 10.57
CA LEU A 632 38.44 -28.26 10.83
C LEU A 632 38.63 -29.73 10.44
N LEU A 633 39.76 -30.11 9.81
CA LEU A 633 39.96 -31.47 9.30
C LEU A 633 39.83 -32.56 10.36
N GLY A 634 40.23 -32.28 11.60
CA GLY A 634 40.00 -33.22 12.71
C GLY A 634 38.52 -33.50 12.94
N ARG A 635 37.70 -32.44 13.00
CA ARG A 635 36.25 -32.55 13.17
C ARG A 635 35.60 -33.20 11.94
N VAL A 636 36.08 -32.89 10.73
CA VAL A 636 35.65 -33.55 9.48
C VAL A 636 35.82 -35.06 9.58
N MET A 637 37.01 -35.55 9.92
CA MET A 637 37.27 -36.98 9.97
C MET A 637 36.42 -37.69 11.03
N LEU A 638 36.25 -37.08 12.20
CA LEU A 638 35.38 -37.61 13.25
C LEU A 638 33.91 -37.64 12.83
N HIS A 639 33.43 -36.58 12.17
CA HIS A 639 32.05 -36.49 11.70
C HIS A 639 31.77 -37.48 10.56
N MET A 640 32.69 -37.60 9.59
CA MET A 640 32.58 -38.60 8.52
C MET A 640 32.49 -40.01 9.10
N ARG A 641 33.30 -40.33 10.11
CA ARG A 641 33.22 -41.61 10.81
C ARG A 641 31.88 -41.81 11.51
N ALA A 642 31.43 -40.81 12.26
CA ALA A 642 30.14 -40.88 12.97
C ALA A 642 28.95 -41.06 12.01
N CYS A 643 29.00 -40.44 10.82
CA CYS A 643 27.97 -40.57 9.80
C CYS A 643 28.13 -41.79 8.89
N LYS A 644 29.20 -42.60 9.02
CA LYS A 644 29.55 -43.64 8.04
C LYS A 644 29.60 -43.09 6.60
N ALA A 645 30.22 -41.92 6.46
CA ALA A 645 30.24 -41.15 5.24
C ALA A 645 31.36 -41.60 4.28
N VAL A 646 31.12 -41.38 2.99
CA VAL A 646 32.09 -41.59 1.92
C VAL A 646 32.33 -40.27 1.21
N GLY A 647 33.58 -39.98 0.85
CA GLY A 647 33.88 -38.74 0.14
C GLY A 647 35.35 -38.52 -0.16
N THR A 648 35.62 -37.37 -0.78
CA THR A 648 36.97 -36.91 -1.08
C THR A 648 37.32 -35.72 -0.21
N VAL A 649 38.38 -35.88 0.59
CA VAL A 649 38.86 -34.88 1.55
C VAL A 649 40.17 -34.29 1.06
N ILE A 650 40.22 -32.97 0.94
CA ILE A 650 41.45 -32.24 0.58
C ILE A 650 42.24 -31.96 1.84
N VAL A 651 43.50 -32.42 1.88
CA VAL A 651 44.37 -32.30 3.05
C VAL A 651 45.74 -31.74 2.69
N PRO A 652 46.30 -30.83 3.51
CA PRO A 652 47.69 -30.39 3.38
C PRO A 652 48.64 -31.42 3.99
N TRP A 653 49.86 -31.56 3.46
CA TRP A 653 50.89 -32.39 4.08
C TRP A 653 51.50 -31.69 5.31
N TRP A 654 50.82 -31.79 6.46
CA TRP A 654 51.23 -31.13 7.71
C TRP A 654 51.35 -32.12 8.89
N PRO A 655 52.45 -32.89 8.99
CA PRO A 655 52.62 -33.91 10.05
C PRO A 655 52.58 -33.41 11.49
N LYS A 656 52.79 -32.10 11.70
CA LYS A 656 52.78 -31.47 13.04
C LYS A 656 51.37 -31.12 13.54
N GLN A 657 50.34 -31.25 12.69
CA GLN A 657 48.98 -30.88 13.08
C GLN A 657 48.33 -31.95 13.94
N GLN A 658 47.52 -31.51 14.91
CA GLN A 658 46.86 -32.41 15.85
C GLN A 658 45.99 -33.47 15.15
N TRP A 659 45.34 -33.13 14.05
CA TRP A 659 44.47 -34.05 13.29
C TRP A 659 45.23 -35.05 12.39
N TRP A 660 46.55 -34.91 12.23
CA TRP A 660 47.33 -35.72 11.28
C TRP A 660 47.25 -37.23 11.55
N HIS A 661 47.17 -37.62 12.82
CA HIS A 661 47.04 -39.02 13.23
C HIS A 661 45.72 -39.68 12.76
N LEU A 662 44.72 -38.90 12.36
CA LEU A 662 43.44 -39.42 11.86
C LEU A 662 43.52 -39.84 10.38
N VAL A 663 44.52 -39.35 9.64
CA VAL A 663 44.70 -39.65 8.22
C VAL A 663 45.88 -40.59 7.94
N ARG A 664 46.74 -40.88 8.93
CA ARG A 664 47.88 -41.79 8.80
C ARG A 664 47.76 -43.00 9.72
N SER A 665 48.44 -44.09 9.37
CA SER A 665 48.60 -45.25 10.26
C SER A 665 49.52 -44.94 11.43
N ALA A 666 49.41 -45.73 12.51
CA ALA A 666 50.21 -45.55 13.73
C ALA A 666 51.72 -45.69 13.51
N ASP A 667 52.14 -46.53 12.56
CA ASP A 667 53.55 -46.70 12.15
C ASP A 667 54.02 -45.61 11.18
N GLY A 668 53.12 -44.71 10.77
CA GLY A 668 53.41 -43.62 9.85
C GLY A 668 53.77 -44.06 8.43
N SER A 669 53.65 -45.34 8.07
CA SER A 669 54.06 -45.86 6.76
C SER A 669 52.97 -45.75 5.70
N ARG A 670 51.69 -45.80 6.11
CA ARG A 670 50.51 -45.82 5.22
C ARG A 670 49.49 -44.75 5.60
N TRP A 671 48.51 -44.53 4.71
CA TRP A 671 47.31 -43.77 5.08
C TRP A 671 46.47 -44.59 6.06
N ALA A 672 45.62 -43.92 6.83
CA ALA A 672 44.71 -44.56 7.78
C ALA A 672 43.80 -45.58 7.05
N ALA A 673 43.31 -46.60 7.77
CA ALA A 673 42.54 -47.70 7.15
C ALA A 673 41.28 -47.24 6.39
N ALA A 674 40.68 -46.12 6.80
CA ALA A 674 39.52 -45.52 6.15
C ALA A 674 39.87 -44.77 4.84
N VAL A 675 41.15 -44.48 4.60
CA VAL A 675 41.63 -43.87 3.35
C VAL A 675 41.89 -44.98 2.33
N ARG A 676 41.01 -45.12 1.35
CA ARG A 676 41.05 -46.20 0.35
C ARG A 676 41.98 -45.90 -0.83
N ASP A 677 42.12 -44.63 -1.19
CA ASP A 677 43.06 -44.14 -2.20
C ASP A 677 43.51 -42.72 -1.83
N ALA A 678 44.67 -42.30 -2.35
CA ALA A 678 45.23 -40.98 -2.12
C ALA A 678 45.97 -40.48 -3.36
N ARG A 679 45.73 -39.23 -3.75
CA ARG A 679 46.39 -38.59 -4.90
C ARG A 679 47.03 -37.28 -4.46
N GLU A 680 48.33 -37.15 -4.70
CA GLU A 680 49.00 -35.86 -4.62
C GLU A 680 48.54 -34.98 -5.78
N ILE A 681 48.12 -33.76 -5.48
CA ILE A 681 47.66 -32.79 -6.48
C ILE A 681 48.89 -32.05 -7.04
N ASN A 682 49.54 -32.67 -8.02
CA ASN A 682 50.73 -32.11 -8.66
C ASN A 682 50.38 -30.95 -9.61
N VAL A 683 50.93 -29.77 -9.32
CA VAL A 683 50.64 -28.52 -10.05
C VAL A 683 51.72 -28.27 -11.11
N THR A 684 51.35 -28.27 -12.39
CA THR A 684 52.29 -27.92 -13.51
C THR A 684 52.61 -26.42 -13.56
N ARG A 685 51.75 -25.59 -12.96
CA ARG A 685 51.96 -24.15 -12.72
C ARG A 685 51.48 -23.82 -11.30
N PRO A 686 52.37 -23.55 -10.34
CA PRO A 686 52.00 -23.53 -8.92
C PRO A 686 50.90 -22.54 -8.54
N ARG A 687 50.81 -21.37 -9.22
CA ARG A 687 50.09 -20.17 -8.74
C ARG A 687 48.57 -20.27 -8.62
N ASP A 688 47.96 -21.35 -9.12
CA ASP A 688 46.49 -21.43 -9.25
C ASP A 688 45.90 -22.66 -8.55
N LEU A 689 46.53 -23.25 -7.52
CA LEU A 689 45.98 -24.46 -6.90
C LEU A 689 44.71 -24.17 -6.09
N PHE A 690 44.79 -23.20 -5.18
CA PHE A 690 43.63 -22.66 -4.47
C PHE A 690 43.30 -21.28 -4.99
N LEU A 691 42.05 -21.08 -5.40
CA LEU A 691 41.57 -19.81 -5.92
C LEU A 691 40.86 -19.05 -4.79
N PRO A 692 41.08 -17.72 -4.69
CA PRO A 692 40.43 -16.93 -3.66
C PRO A 692 38.94 -16.78 -3.95
N GLY A 693 38.12 -16.84 -2.92
CA GLY A 693 36.78 -16.25 -2.94
C GLY A 693 36.83 -14.77 -2.57
N PRO A 694 35.68 -14.06 -2.63
CA PRO A 694 35.61 -12.63 -2.35
C PRO A 694 36.18 -12.22 -0.99
N GLY A 695 36.10 -13.10 0.01
CA GLY A 695 36.62 -12.88 1.36
C GLY A 695 38.03 -13.43 1.64
N SER A 696 38.73 -14.03 0.67
CA SER A 696 39.97 -14.76 0.98
C SER A 696 41.21 -14.30 0.21
N ALA A 697 41.16 -13.15 -0.47
CA ALA A 697 42.25 -12.68 -1.33
C ALA A 697 43.63 -12.60 -0.63
N ASN A 698 43.64 -12.39 0.70
CA ASN A 698 44.85 -12.30 1.52
C ASN A 698 45.13 -13.57 2.34
N SER A 699 44.42 -14.67 2.09
CA SER A 699 44.62 -15.93 2.81
C SER A 699 45.94 -16.60 2.41
N VAL A 700 46.68 -17.10 3.39
CA VAL A 700 47.97 -17.80 3.18
C VAL A 700 47.81 -19.10 2.37
N ILE A 701 46.59 -19.63 2.28
CA ILE A 701 46.28 -20.84 1.53
C ILE A 701 46.13 -20.56 0.02
N VAL A 702 45.77 -19.32 -0.36
CA VAL A 702 45.46 -18.97 -1.74
C VAL A 702 46.71 -18.98 -2.63
N GLY A 703 46.55 -19.53 -3.83
CA GLY A 703 47.57 -19.62 -4.86
C GLY A 703 48.33 -20.94 -4.83
N ALA A 704 49.66 -20.83 -4.73
CA ALA A 704 50.61 -21.94 -4.71
C ALA A 704 51.10 -22.23 -3.29
N PRO A 705 50.51 -23.16 -2.53
CA PRO A 705 51.10 -23.52 -1.25
C PRO A 705 52.51 -24.10 -1.45
N ASN A 706 53.44 -23.78 -0.56
CA ASN A 706 54.79 -24.35 -0.52
C ASN A 706 54.83 -25.74 0.16
N TRP A 707 53.67 -26.36 0.34
CA TRP A 707 53.48 -27.66 0.95
C TRP A 707 52.64 -28.54 0.00
N ALA A 708 52.90 -29.84 0.02
CA ALA A 708 52.19 -30.80 -0.81
C ALA A 708 50.72 -30.92 -0.39
N VAL A 709 49.82 -31.08 -1.36
CA VAL A 709 48.38 -31.20 -1.15
C VAL A 709 47.92 -32.56 -1.64
N TYR A 710 47.13 -33.25 -0.83
CA TYR A 710 46.59 -34.56 -1.17
C TYR A 710 45.08 -34.50 -1.22
N ALA A 711 44.49 -35.20 -2.18
CA ALA A 711 43.10 -35.59 -2.15
C ALA A 711 43.03 -37.03 -1.64
N LEU A 712 42.33 -37.24 -0.53
CA LEU A 712 42.13 -38.56 0.07
C LEU A 712 40.73 -39.05 -0.25
N ARG A 713 40.63 -40.27 -0.78
CA ARG A 713 39.35 -40.99 -0.87
C ARG A 713 39.09 -41.67 0.46
N VAL A 714 38.15 -41.13 1.23
CA VAL A 714 37.80 -41.60 2.57
C VAL A 714 36.49 -42.37 2.53
N ASP A 715 36.46 -43.52 3.19
CA ASP A 715 35.32 -44.40 3.26
C ASP A 715 35.17 -45.01 4.66
N PHE A 716 34.11 -44.60 5.35
CA PHE A 716 33.70 -45.14 6.64
C PHE A 716 32.41 -45.99 6.53
N SER A 717 31.94 -46.39 5.35
CA SER A 717 30.69 -47.16 5.23
C SER A 717 30.77 -48.53 5.91
N ASP A 718 31.96 -49.12 5.89
CA ASP A 718 32.23 -50.48 6.37
C ASP A 718 32.83 -50.52 7.79
N MET A 719 32.91 -49.37 8.46
CA MET A 719 33.48 -49.20 9.81
C MET A 719 32.40 -48.76 10.80
#